data_AF-V4H837-F1
#
_entry.id   AF-V4H837-F1
#
_cell.length_a   1.000
_cell.length_b   1.000
_cell.length_c   1.000
_cell.angle_alpha   90.00
_cell.angle_beta   90.00
_cell.angle_gamma   90.00
#
_symmetry.space_group_name_H-M   'P 1'
#
loop_
_entity.id
_entity.type
_entity.pdbx_description
1 polymer ?
#
loop_
_entity_poly.entity_id
_entity_poly.type
_entity_poly.pdbx_seq_one_letter_code
_entity_poly.pdbx_strand_id
1 'polypeptide(L)'
;MEDSSDRELTLDERVGRLQGIKQHLQVLDRTGFDFLSLPNIYGLDPAVRSPFAIPETFISEEVGGSITILDSEEGESLAQENINQMLQNFLPGGYKRRWGSFYLWRGAWHHDTEFGHADVGPMFEWSDSTPLTEILGPVEDVAYTELEFDPDDVTVYTPRAMNVERLSNDDPDYVWVVDKGIVWTGSPPGTTRALSSDPTTNYLWFKHAVDDFEESTTPVTDSKLVSGYRFYDDHRFMRCYYASLLTLYPRKSTRVESGIMRYQEEGDGRTAFIGSKERSQLLTFELERPTLRDAIEDVLESDQHLRRDLQFAFLHALVWEELFFQEEALDHTYQVRPLVEHLLGVDFWQRVDQGNDDGVFPLSGSKLVRAVERLLPSETSTRLRLLGHDSAENSAILEILNSHTEEVARILALCRNDDLLLDFAEDAVVHSAEHALSGWANKLTGSGTAFELWYDVNFQANEADSARIAVYDPIQGGAGIAKEVSRRLDERTEIGVDSGLAEQGRCHSAMADRATIDLLGQYPDGSLYDVHRNNRPQFRELVEGTINGLVSDPDAYSVEDLHSHVDQRVQLLFETRELARFYSYIAAEYSAVESELGRTPRPPDLALHLDRHVFRDPSIRATYERFASDSGRRDIAELGERLEELTVQCVTACPDCLKTDGDVCVRGASQQEATLNRRLLTEVFSGR
;
A
#
# COMPACT_ATOMS: atom_id res chain seq x y z
N MET A 1 31.92 13.30 46.97
CA MET A 1 31.57 13.24 45.54
C MET A 1 30.96 11.87 45.36
N GLU A 2 29.63 11.81 45.46
CA GLU A 2 28.86 10.59 45.29
C GLU A 2 28.88 10.18 43.81
N ASP A 3 28.98 8.88 43.61
CA ASP A 3 29.15 8.17 42.34
C ASP A 3 27.77 8.04 41.66
N SER A 4 27.58 8.65 40.50
CA SER A 4 26.31 8.71 39.78
C SER A 4 26.18 7.58 38.74
N SER A 5 26.34 6.33 39.16
CA SER A 5 26.49 5.18 38.25
C SER A 5 25.33 4.16 38.25
N ASP A 6 24.11 4.58 38.60
CA ASP A 6 22.92 3.69 38.60
C ASP A 6 21.71 4.32 37.88
N ARG A 7 21.92 4.94 36.72
CA ARG A 7 20.82 5.29 35.81
C ARG A 7 20.79 4.27 34.67
N GLU A 8 19.71 3.48 34.59
CA GLU A 8 19.43 2.68 33.39
C GLU A 8 19.32 3.62 32.18
N LEU A 9 20.13 3.33 31.16
CA LEU A 9 20.11 4.07 29.91
C LEU A 9 18.77 3.84 29.21
N THR A 10 18.17 4.90 28.67
CA THR A 10 16.97 4.78 27.83
C THR A 10 17.30 4.03 26.53
N LEU A 11 16.28 3.52 25.83
CA LEU A 11 16.47 2.80 24.57
C LEU A 11 17.22 3.67 23.54
N ASP A 12 16.88 4.96 23.45
CA ASP A 12 17.52 5.91 22.54
C ASP A 12 18.97 6.20 22.93
N GLU A 13 19.28 6.27 24.23
CA GLU A 13 20.66 6.40 24.71
C GLU A 13 21.50 5.15 24.36
N ARG A 14 20.87 3.96 24.37
CA ARG A 14 21.52 2.70 23.96
C ARG A 14 21.72 2.65 22.45
N VAL A 15 20.70 3.00 21.67
CA VAL A 15 20.76 3.05 20.19
C VAL A 15 21.75 4.12 19.71
N GLY A 16 21.71 5.32 20.28
CA GLY A 16 22.65 6.40 19.99
C GLY A 16 24.09 6.04 20.33
N ARG A 17 24.34 5.31 21.43
CA ARG A 17 25.67 4.74 21.70
C ARG A 17 26.07 3.70 20.65
N LEU A 18 25.18 2.79 20.27
CA LEU A 18 25.46 1.77 19.25
C LEU A 18 25.76 2.40 17.88
N GLN A 19 25.02 3.44 17.50
CA GLN A 19 25.27 4.19 16.27
C GLN A 19 26.60 4.95 16.33
N GLY A 20 26.90 5.63 17.46
CA GLY A 20 28.19 6.29 17.67
C GLY A 20 29.37 5.31 17.61
N ILE A 21 29.21 4.11 18.17
CA ILE A 21 30.20 3.03 18.11
C ILE A 21 30.35 2.52 16.68
N LYS A 22 29.24 2.28 15.95
CA LYS A 22 29.26 1.85 14.55
C LYS A 22 29.92 2.88 13.63
N GLN A 23 29.63 4.16 13.84
CA GLN A 23 30.21 5.26 13.07
C GLN A 23 31.70 5.42 13.37
N HIS A 24 32.10 5.26 14.63
CA HIS A 24 33.51 5.23 15.03
C HIS A 24 34.25 4.03 14.41
N LEU A 25 33.63 2.85 14.37
CA LEU A 25 34.17 1.66 13.71
C LEU A 25 34.32 1.84 12.20
N GLN A 26 33.35 2.46 11.53
CA GLN A 26 33.47 2.79 10.10
C GLN A 26 34.62 3.77 9.82
N VAL A 27 34.93 4.66 10.77
CA VAL A 27 36.12 5.53 10.71
C VAL A 27 37.41 4.73 10.94
N LEU A 28 37.39 3.74 11.83
CA LEU A 28 38.52 2.85 12.10
C LEU A 28 38.82 1.88 10.94
N ASP A 29 37.80 1.33 10.27
CA ASP A 29 37.93 0.54 9.04
C ASP A 29 38.54 1.37 7.90
N ARG A 30 38.11 2.62 7.76
CA ARG A 30 38.70 3.55 6.77
C ARG A 30 40.15 3.92 7.08
N THR A 31 40.61 3.72 8.31
CA THR A 31 41.98 4.03 8.75
C THR A 31 42.87 2.79 8.90
N GLY A 32 42.38 1.60 8.54
CA GLY A 32 43.18 0.37 8.46
C GLY A 32 43.39 -0.36 9.79
N PHE A 33 42.44 -0.21 10.72
CA PHE A 33 42.44 -0.91 12.02
C PHE A 33 41.39 -2.03 12.09
N ASP A 34 41.35 -2.85 11.04
CA ASP A 34 40.36 -3.91 10.75
C ASP A 34 40.32 -5.04 11.82
N PHE A 35 41.27 -5.06 12.75
CA PHE A 35 41.39 -6.05 13.83
C PHE A 35 40.65 -5.65 15.12
N LEU A 36 39.97 -4.49 15.13
CA LEU A 36 39.11 -4.03 16.23
C LEU A 36 37.62 -4.34 15.97
N SER A 37 37.29 -5.39 15.20
CA SER A 37 35.89 -5.81 15.07
C SER A 37 35.33 -6.23 16.44
N LEU A 38 34.06 -5.92 16.69
CA LEU A 38 33.36 -6.15 17.97
C LEU A 38 32.48 -7.43 17.98
N PRO A 39 32.98 -8.66 17.75
CA PRO A 39 32.22 -9.86 18.11
C PRO A 39 31.89 -9.95 19.60
N ASN A 40 32.66 -9.27 20.46
CA ASN A 40 32.60 -9.41 21.91
C ASN A 40 31.85 -8.28 22.64
N ILE A 41 31.34 -7.23 21.97
CA ILE A 41 30.69 -6.13 22.71
C ILE A 41 29.42 -6.60 23.44
N TYR A 42 28.65 -7.50 22.83
CA TYR A 42 27.48 -8.13 23.44
C TYR A 42 27.85 -9.09 24.58
N GLY A 43 29.08 -9.61 24.59
CA GLY A 43 29.60 -10.41 25.70
C GLY A 43 30.26 -9.58 26.82
N LEU A 44 30.63 -8.33 26.53
CA LEU A 44 31.35 -7.43 27.44
C LEU A 44 30.43 -6.39 28.12
N ASP A 45 29.30 -6.05 27.48
CA ASP A 45 28.29 -5.15 28.04
C ASP A 45 27.00 -5.92 28.35
N PRO A 46 26.71 -6.24 29.62
CA PRO A 46 25.50 -6.96 30.00
C PRO A 46 24.20 -6.17 29.73
N ALA A 47 24.29 -4.87 29.38
CA ALA A 47 23.14 -4.05 29.03
C ALA A 47 22.76 -4.13 27.53
N VAL A 48 23.58 -4.77 26.70
CA VAL A 48 23.41 -4.84 25.23
C VAL A 48 23.10 -6.28 24.80
N ARG A 49 21.92 -6.50 24.23
CA ARG A 49 21.54 -7.80 23.63
C ARG A 49 22.02 -7.84 22.17
N SER A 50 22.63 -8.94 21.75
CA SER A 50 22.99 -9.15 20.34
C SER A 50 21.72 -9.22 19.49
N PRO A 51 21.63 -8.52 18.35
CA PRO A 51 20.60 -8.81 17.36
C PRO A 51 20.77 -10.23 16.83
N PHE A 52 19.68 -10.82 16.34
CA PHE A 52 19.77 -12.07 15.58
C PHE A 52 20.48 -11.78 14.25
N ALA A 53 21.54 -12.52 13.96
CA ALA A 53 22.29 -12.40 12.72
C ALA A 53 22.34 -13.75 12.02
N ILE A 54 22.03 -13.77 10.73
CA ILE A 54 22.15 -14.96 9.90
C ILE A 54 23.64 -15.31 9.80
N PRO A 55 24.06 -16.56 10.08
CA PRO A 55 25.46 -16.94 10.01
C PRO A 55 26.06 -16.68 8.61
N GLU A 56 27.27 -16.12 8.53
CA GLU A 56 27.95 -15.84 7.24
C GLU A 56 28.17 -17.09 6.36
N THR A 57 28.12 -18.28 6.95
CA THR A 57 28.24 -19.56 6.25
C THR A 57 26.93 -20.02 5.60
N PHE A 58 25.82 -19.32 5.83
CA PHE A 58 24.52 -19.65 5.26
C PHE A 58 24.46 -19.19 3.79
N ILE A 59 24.28 -20.14 2.88
CA ILE A 59 24.06 -19.84 1.46
C ILE A 59 22.55 -19.71 1.27
N SER A 60 22.07 -18.47 1.20
CA SER A 60 20.65 -18.17 1.02
C SER A 60 20.21 -18.40 -0.43
N GLU A 61 19.22 -19.26 -0.61
CA GLU A 61 18.36 -19.22 -1.80
C GLU A 61 17.11 -18.42 -1.42
N GLU A 62 16.73 -17.43 -2.22
CA GLU A 62 15.50 -16.66 -2.00
C GLU A 62 14.27 -17.56 -2.17
N VAL A 63 13.19 -17.24 -1.46
CA VAL A 63 11.91 -17.96 -1.54
C VAL A 63 11.43 -18.10 -2.99
N GLY A 64 10.90 -19.28 -3.31
CA GLY A 64 10.51 -19.70 -4.66
C GLY A 64 11.59 -20.51 -5.37
N GLY A 65 12.85 -20.42 -4.92
CA GLY A 65 13.96 -21.15 -5.53
C GLY A 65 14.40 -20.54 -6.85
N SER A 66 15.15 -21.33 -7.64
CA SER A 66 15.79 -20.87 -8.87
C SER A 66 15.21 -21.50 -10.14
N ILE A 67 15.21 -20.71 -11.21
CA ILE A 67 14.81 -21.11 -12.56
C ILE A 67 15.98 -20.98 -13.53
N THR A 68 16.07 -21.90 -14.48
CA THR A 68 17.07 -21.81 -15.57
C THR A 68 16.54 -20.92 -16.68
N ILE A 69 17.34 -19.97 -17.15
CA ILE A 69 16.96 -19.07 -18.24
C ILE A 69 17.66 -19.47 -19.53
N LEU A 70 16.88 -19.66 -20.58
CA LEU A 70 17.32 -20.13 -21.88
C LEU A 70 17.08 -19.06 -22.95
N ASP A 71 18.06 -18.86 -23.82
CA ASP A 71 17.83 -18.12 -25.06
C ASP A 71 16.97 -19.00 -26.00
N SER A 72 15.80 -18.50 -26.37
CA SER A 72 14.86 -19.22 -27.25
C SER A 72 15.41 -19.45 -28.67
N GLU A 73 16.32 -18.61 -29.17
CA GLU A 73 16.89 -18.76 -30.52
C GLU A 73 18.10 -19.72 -30.51
N GLU A 74 18.99 -19.57 -29.52
CA GLU A 74 20.24 -20.33 -29.45
C GLU A 74 20.11 -21.63 -28.62
N GLY A 75 19.10 -21.72 -27.75
CA GLY A 75 18.91 -22.82 -26.80
C GLY A 75 19.97 -22.87 -25.69
N GLU A 76 20.79 -21.83 -25.57
CA GLU A 76 21.88 -21.75 -24.59
C GLU A 76 21.36 -21.24 -23.24
N SER A 77 21.91 -21.80 -22.16
CA SER A 77 21.64 -21.32 -20.80
C SER A 77 22.32 -19.96 -20.58
N LEU A 78 21.50 -18.93 -20.36
CA LEU A 78 21.96 -17.58 -20.08
C LEU A 78 22.34 -17.40 -18.61
N ALA A 79 21.51 -17.92 -17.69
CA ALA A 79 21.69 -17.77 -16.25
C ALA A 79 20.81 -18.75 -15.44
N GLN A 80 21.05 -18.77 -14.14
CA GLN A 80 20.14 -19.33 -13.14
C GLN A 80 19.82 -18.21 -12.14
N GLU A 81 18.55 -17.81 -12.04
CA GLU A 81 18.08 -16.69 -11.20
C GLU A 81 16.87 -17.10 -10.36
N ASN A 82 16.49 -16.30 -9.35
CA ASN A 82 15.30 -16.55 -8.55
C ASN A 82 14.03 -16.53 -9.43
N ILE A 83 13.15 -17.53 -9.26
CA ILE A 83 11.95 -17.67 -10.09
C ILE A 83 10.98 -16.49 -9.94
N ASN A 84 10.73 -16.02 -8.73
CA ASN A 84 9.78 -14.92 -8.47
C ASN A 84 10.30 -13.63 -9.11
N GLN A 85 11.60 -13.35 -8.99
CA GLN A 85 12.24 -12.23 -9.69
C GLN A 85 12.06 -12.34 -11.21
N MET A 86 12.20 -13.54 -11.79
CA MET A 86 12.07 -13.72 -13.23
C MET A 86 10.63 -13.57 -13.72
N LEU A 87 9.65 -14.15 -13.00
CA LEU A 87 8.24 -14.01 -13.31
C LEU A 87 7.77 -12.55 -13.19
N GLN A 88 8.17 -11.83 -12.14
CA GLN A 88 7.90 -10.39 -11.93
C GLN A 88 8.58 -9.46 -12.96
N ASN A 89 9.38 -9.98 -13.88
CA ASN A 89 10.10 -9.15 -14.84
C ASN A 89 9.79 -9.50 -16.30
N PHE A 90 9.42 -10.75 -16.58
CA PHE A 90 9.38 -11.26 -17.95
C PHE A 90 8.09 -12.00 -18.34
N LEU A 91 7.13 -12.16 -17.42
CA LEU A 91 5.76 -12.54 -17.80
C LEU A 91 5.21 -11.58 -18.88
N PRO A 92 4.17 -11.97 -19.65
CA PRO A 92 3.68 -11.18 -20.77
C PRO A 92 3.49 -9.69 -20.44
N GLY A 93 4.03 -8.80 -21.29
CA GLY A 93 4.13 -7.36 -21.01
C GLY A 93 5.44 -6.92 -20.34
N GLY A 94 6.31 -7.86 -19.95
CA GLY A 94 7.62 -7.60 -19.35
C GLY A 94 8.75 -7.43 -20.37
N TYR A 95 9.49 -6.33 -20.23
CA TYR A 95 10.66 -6.03 -21.05
C TYR A 95 11.81 -5.57 -20.15
N LYS A 96 12.96 -6.25 -20.19
CA LYS A 96 14.09 -5.91 -19.30
C LYS A 96 15.43 -6.01 -20.02
N ARG A 97 16.33 -5.10 -19.64
CA ARG A 97 17.74 -5.16 -20.04
C ARG A 97 18.52 -6.06 -19.09
N ARG A 98 18.99 -7.21 -19.59
CA ARG A 98 19.69 -8.25 -18.81
C ARG A 98 20.70 -9.00 -19.69
N TRP A 99 21.61 -9.74 -19.04
CA TRP A 99 22.66 -10.62 -19.59
C TRP A 99 23.54 -10.08 -20.74
N GLY A 100 24.72 -10.65 -20.93
CA GLY A 100 25.64 -10.24 -21.99
C GLY A 100 25.98 -8.74 -21.97
N SER A 101 25.63 -8.00 -23.03
CA SER A 101 25.88 -6.54 -23.16
C SER A 101 24.66 -5.68 -22.77
N PHE A 102 23.87 -6.12 -21.77
CA PHE A 102 22.63 -5.45 -21.37
C PHE A 102 21.63 -5.32 -22.53
N TYR A 103 21.45 -6.42 -23.27
CA TYR A 103 20.46 -6.48 -24.34
C TYR A 103 19.04 -6.39 -23.78
N LEU A 104 18.11 -5.90 -24.58
CA LEU A 104 16.69 -5.95 -24.25
C LEU A 104 16.14 -7.35 -24.51
N TRP A 105 15.43 -7.90 -23.55
CA TRP A 105 14.81 -9.23 -23.62
C TRP A 105 13.33 -9.16 -23.25
N ARG A 106 12.56 -10.11 -23.78
CA ARG A 106 11.20 -10.44 -23.32
C ARG A 106 11.05 -11.94 -23.14
N GLY A 107 10.04 -12.39 -22.41
CA GLY A 107 9.66 -13.80 -22.41
C GLY A 107 9.16 -14.25 -23.79
N ALA A 108 9.49 -15.47 -24.19
CA ALA A 108 9.12 -16.05 -25.49
C ALA A 108 7.68 -16.57 -25.50
N TRP A 109 6.68 -15.69 -25.46
CA TRP A 109 5.25 -16.03 -25.52
C TRP A 109 4.64 -15.70 -26.90
N HIS A 110 3.46 -16.25 -27.21
CA HIS A 110 2.77 -16.10 -28.50
C HIS A 110 1.38 -15.43 -28.37
N HIS A 111 0.85 -14.98 -29.52
CA HIS A 111 -0.37 -14.16 -29.61
C HIS A 111 -1.50 -14.86 -30.38
N ASP A 112 -1.37 -16.15 -30.67
CA ASP A 112 -2.36 -16.89 -31.47
C ASP A 112 -3.68 -17.13 -30.72
N THR A 113 -3.69 -16.83 -29.42
CA THR A 113 -4.79 -16.89 -28.46
C THR A 113 -5.93 -15.92 -28.71
N GLU A 114 -6.98 -16.05 -27.90
CA GLU A 114 -8.13 -15.15 -27.87
C GLU A 114 -7.72 -13.71 -27.46
N PHE A 115 -8.64 -12.77 -27.65
CA PHE A 115 -8.43 -11.38 -27.24
C PHE A 115 -8.10 -11.31 -25.74
N GLY A 116 -7.12 -10.48 -25.37
CA GLY A 116 -6.68 -10.27 -24.01
C GLY A 116 -5.91 -11.45 -23.41
N HIS A 117 -5.55 -12.47 -24.20
CA HIS A 117 -4.79 -13.63 -23.75
C HIS A 117 -3.41 -13.69 -24.40
N ALA A 118 -2.44 -14.24 -23.69
CA ALA A 118 -1.11 -14.57 -24.20
C ALA A 118 -0.84 -16.07 -24.01
N ASP A 119 -0.37 -16.73 -25.08
CA ASP A 119 0.11 -18.12 -25.00
C ASP A 119 1.48 -18.15 -24.34
N VAL A 120 1.51 -18.61 -23.10
CA VAL A 120 2.73 -18.68 -22.29
C VAL A 120 3.46 -20.01 -22.42
N GLY A 121 2.89 -21.00 -23.12
CA GLY A 121 3.50 -22.33 -23.25
C GLY A 121 4.92 -22.32 -23.84
N PRO A 122 5.18 -21.61 -24.95
CA PRO A 122 6.53 -21.53 -25.53
C PRO A 122 7.54 -20.86 -24.59
N MET A 123 7.06 -20.08 -23.63
CA MET A 123 7.88 -19.34 -22.69
C MET A 123 8.50 -20.23 -21.62
N PHE A 124 8.02 -21.45 -21.43
CA PHE A 124 8.45 -22.28 -20.31
C PHE A 124 8.67 -23.75 -20.68
N GLU A 125 9.59 -24.38 -19.95
CA GLU A 125 9.60 -25.83 -19.81
C GLU A 125 8.93 -26.18 -18.49
N TRP A 126 7.76 -26.82 -18.54
CA TRP A 126 6.98 -27.14 -17.35
C TRP A 126 7.61 -28.29 -16.54
N SER A 127 7.70 -28.11 -15.22
CA SER A 127 8.06 -29.18 -14.29
C SER A 127 6.85 -30.03 -13.89
N ASP A 128 5.70 -29.36 -13.71
CA ASP A 128 4.48 -29.91 -13.13
C ASP A 128 3.29 -29.03 -13.53
N SER A 129 2.10 -29.62 -13.52
CA SER A 129 0.83 -28.95 -13.83
C SER A 129 -0.27 -29.54 -12.95
N THR A 130 -1.03 -28.71 -12.26
CA THR A 130 -2.05 -29.14 -11.30
C THR A 130 -3.33 -28.33 -11.50
N PRO A 131 -4.52 -28.94 -11.58
CA PRO A 131 -5.78 -28.19 -11.61
C PRO A 131 -5.89 -27.24 -10.42
N LEU A 132 -6.46 -26.07 -10.63
CA LEU A 132 -6.59 -25.07 -9.55
C LEU A 132 -7.41 -25.60 -8.37
N THR A 133 -8.48 -26.34 -8.65
CA THR A 133 -9.36 -26.95 -7.63
C THR A 133 -8.68 -28.03 -6.79
N GLU A 134 -7.59 -28.64 -7.28
CA GLU A 134 -6.77 -29.54 -6.46
C GLU A 134 -5.87 -28.78 -5.47
N ILE A 135 -5.56 -27.51 -5.76
CA ILE A 135 -4.75 -26.65 -4.89
C ILE A 135 -5.64 -25.92 -3.89
N LEU A 136 -6.69 -25.25 -4.36
CA LEU A 136 -7.54 -24.41 -3.52
C LEU A 136 -8.71 -25.16 -2.85
N GLY A 137 -9.03 -26.36 -3.34
CA GLY A 137 -10.28 -27.04 -3.00
C GLY A 137 -11.49 -26.45 -3.74
N PRO A 138 -12.73 -26.69 -3.26
CA PRO A 138 -13.94 -26.13 -3.85
C PRO A 138 -14.00 -24.62 -3.60
N VAL A 139 -13.85 -23.82 -4.65
CA VAL A 139 -13.78 -22.35 -4.59
C VAL A 139 -14.88 -21.64 -5.37
N GLU A 140 -16.00 -22.32 -5.63
CA GLU A 140 -17.13 -21.76 -6.39
C GLU A 140 -17.68 -20.44 -5.79
N ASP A 141 -17.52 -20.23 -4.48
CA ASP A 141 -18.05 -19.08 -3.74
C ASP A 141 -16.96 -18.14 -3.19
N VAL A 142 -15.68 -18.28 -3.58
CA VAL A 142 -14.58 -17.50 -2.99
C VAL A 142 -13.80 -16.69 -4.01
N ALA A 143 -13.64 -15.39 -3.75
CA ALA A 143 -12.86 -14.48 -4.58
C ALA A 143 -11.35 -14.61 -4.29
N TYR A 144 -10.66 -15.49 -5.02
CA TYR A 144 -9.21 -15.69 -4.92
C TYR A 144 -8.38 -14.84 -5.88
N THR A 145 -9.05 -14.14 -6.80
CA THR A 145 -8.47 -13.18 -7.75
C THR A 145 -9.42 -12.01 -7.95
N GLU A 146 -8.89 -10.87 -8.38
CA GLU A 146 -9.64 -9.68 -8.77
C GLU A 146 -10.39 -9.88 -10.10
N LEU A 147 -9.94 -10.84 -10.92
CA LEU A 147 -10.59 -11.26 -12.17
C LEU A 147 -11.41 -12.53 -11.94
N GLU A 148 -12.52 -12.67 -12.66
CA GLU A 148 -13.35 -13.89 -12.64
C GLU A 148 -12.74 -14.96 -13.55
N PHE A 149 -12.61 -16.18 -13.02
CA PHE A 149 -12.15 -17.36 -13.75
C PHE A 149 -13.06 -18.54 -13.41
N ASP A 150 -13.27 -19.46 -14.36
CA ASP A 150 -13.88 -20.76 -14.07
C ASP A 150 -12.82 -21.68 -13.43
N PRO A 151 -12.91 -22.03 -12.13
CA PRO A 151 -11.89 -22.83 -11.46
C PRO A 151 -11.63 -24.19 -12.12
N ASP A 152 -12.63 -24.76 -12.81
CA ASP A 152 -12.53 -26.06 -13.48
C ASP A 152 -11.73 -25.98 -14.80
N ASP A 153 -11.57 -24.78 -15.38
CA ASP A 153 -10.82 -24.53 -16.61
C ASP A 153 -9.40 -23.96 -16.35
N VAL A 154 -9.04 -23.76 -15.09
CA VAL A 154 -7.72 -23.23 -14.70
C VAL A 154 -6.76 -24.36 -14.32
N THR A 155 -5.59 -24.36 -14.94
CA THR A 155 -4.44 -25.18 -14.54
C THR A 155 -3.31 -24.30 -14.02
N VAL A 156 -2.72 -24.66 -12.88
CA VAL A 156 -1.51 -24.05 -12.33
C VAL A 156 -0.29 -24.79 -12.87
N TYR A 157 0.57 -24.10 -13.60
CA TYR A 157 1.78 -24.61 -14.22
C TYR A 157 3.03 -24.15 -13.47
N THR A 158 3.85 -25.09 -12.98
CA THR A 158 5.12 -24.77 -12.31
C THR A 158 6.28 -24.89 -13.30
N PRO A 159 6.98 -23.81 -13.66
CA PRO A 159 8.06 -23.87 -14.63
C PRO A 159 9.36 -24.41 -14.04
N ARG A 160 10.12 -25.12 -14.86
CA ARG A 160 11.49 -25.57 -14.59
C ARG A 160 12.53 -24.67 -15.22
N ALA A 161 12.24 -24.21 -16.43
CA ALA A 161 13.07 -23.29 -17.19
C ALA A 161 12.18 -22.27 -17.89
N MET A 162 12.75 -21.11 -18.20
CA MET A 162 12.08 -20.03 -18.89
C MET A 162 12.87 -19.64 -20.14
N ASN A 163 12.17 -19.62 -21.27
CA ASN A 163 12.67 -19.19 -22.56
C ASN A 163 12.45 -17.68 -22.71
N VAL A 164 13.52 -16.96 -23.05
CA VAL A 164 13.49 -15.54 -23.37
C VAL A 164 13.99 -15.31 -24.79
N GLU A 165 13.51 -14.25 -25.42
CA GLU A 165 13.95 -13.85 -26.76
C GLU A 165 14.59 -12.47 -26.72
N ARG A 166 15.68 -12.33 -27.49
CA ARG A 166 16.43 -11.10 -27.57
C ARG A 166 15.76 -10.15 -28.55
N LEU A 167 15.52 -8.92 -28.10
CA LEU A 167 14.97 -7.85 -28.93
C LEU A 167 16.07 -6.95 -29.46
N SER A 168 15.76 -6.21 -30.54
CA SER A 168 16.65 -5.18 -31.07
C SER A 168 16.85 -4.07 -30.04
N ASN A 169 18.11 -3.68 -29.80
CA ASN A 169 18.47 -2.67 -28.79
C ASN A 169 18.16 -1.23 -29.21
N ASP A 170 18.07 -0.95 -30.51
CA ASP A 170 18.22 0.43 -31.01
C ASP A 170 16.90 1.22 -31.10
N ASP A 171 15.74 0.56 -31.25
CA ASP A 171 14.39 1.15 -31.14
C ASP A 171 13.32 0.04 -31.19
N PRO A 172 12.97 -0.63 -30.07
CA PRO A 172 11.84 -1.55 -30.07
C PRO A 172 10.55 -0.75 -30.29
N ASP A 173 9.95 -0.85 -31.48
CA ASP A 173 8.63 -0.27 -31.77
C ASP A 173 7.56 -1.00 -30.95
N TYR A 174 7.34 -0.55 -29.71
CA TYR A 174 6.26 -1.04 -28.86
C TYR A 174 4.92 -0.65 -29.46
N VAL A 175 4.04 -1.64 -29.58
CA VAL A 175 2.70 -1.44 -30.12
C VAL A 175 1.67 -2.14 -29.26
N TRP A 176 0.52 -1.49 -29.10
CA TRP A 176 -0.70 -2.15 -28.66
C TRP A 176 -1.41 -2.74 -29.87
N VAL A 177 -1.62 -4.06 -29.85
CA VAL A 177 -2.39 -4.76 -30.88
C VAL A 177 -3.86 -4.69 -30.50
N VAL A 178 -4.61 -3.84 -31.19
CA VAL A 178 -5.99 -3.48 -30.82
C VAL A 178 -6.92 -4.68 -30.91
N ASP A 179 -6.76 -5.52 -31.93
CA ASP A 179 -7.59 -6.69 -32.18
C ASP A 179 -7.22 -7.91 -31.34
N LYS A 180 -6.10 -7.85 -30.61
CA LYS A 180 -5.64 -8.93 -29.73
C LYS A 180 -5.60 -8.55 -28.26
N GLY A 181 -5.63 -7.25 -27.92
CA GLY A 181 -5.58 -6.82 -26.53
C GLY A 181 -4.23 -7.09 -25.86
N ILE A 182 -3.12 -6.97 -26.60
CA ILE A 182 -1.77 -7.29 -26.11
C ILE A 182 -0.74 -6.23 -26.52
N VAL A 183 0.36 -6.14 -25.76
CA VAL A 183 1.55 -5.37 -26.16
C VAL A 183 2.54 -6.27 -26.91
N TRP A 184 3.06 -5.79 -28.03
CA TRP A 184 4.01 -6.53 -28.86
C TRP A 184 5.15 -5.63 -29.35
N THR A 185 6.24 -6.25 -29.81
CA THR A 185 7.38 -5.59 -30.45
C THR A 185 7.71 -6.27 -31.79
N GLY A 186 8.28 -5.52 -32.73
CA GLY A 186 8.74 -6.08 -34.01
C GLY A 186 7.62 -6.16 -35.06
N SER A 187 7.27 -7.38 -35.52
CA SER A 187 6.24 -7.60 -36.55
C SER A 187 4.92 -8.01 -35.89
N PRO A 188 4.05 -7.05 -35.54
CA PRO A 188 2.83 -7.36 -34.79
C PRO A 188 1.76 -8.03 -35.66
N PRO A 189 0.92 -8.89 -35.06
CA PRO A 189 -0.32 -9.31 -35.71
C PRO A 189 -1.28 -8.14 -35.82
N GLY A 190 -2.06 -8.06 -36.90
CA GLY A 190 -3.27 -7.24 -36.93
C GLY A 190 -3.07 -5.72 -36.93
N THR A 191 -4.06 -5.03 -36.34
CA THR A 191 -4.13 -3.56 -36.31
C THR A 191 -3.49 -3.03 -35.06
N THR A 192 -2.53 -2.12 -35.23
CA THR A 192 -1.72 -1.65 -34.12
C THR A 192 -1.79 -0.16 -33.86
N ARG A 193 -1.55 0.20 -32.61
CA ARG A 193 -1.32 1.56 -32.16
C ARG A 193 0.05 1.66 -31.51
N ALA A 194 0.87 2.59 -32.00
CA ALA A 194 2.21 2.81 -31.47
C ALA A 194 2.18 3.38 -30.04
N LEU A 195 3.07 2.85 -29.19
CA LEU A 195 3.33 3.33 -27.84
C LEU A 195 4.61 4.18 -27.81
N SER A 196 4.73 5.09 -26.85
CA SER A 196 5.91 5.95 -26.65
C SER A 196 7.03 5.26 -25.87
N SER A 197 6.70 4.23 -25.10
CA SER A 197 7.60 3.47 -24.24
C SER A 197 7.08 2.04 -24.07
N ASP A 198 7.87 1.21 -23.40
CA ASP A 198 7.37 -0.04 -22.83
C ASP A 198 6.22 0.23 -21.84
N PRO A 199 5.29 -0.71 -21.71
CA PRO A 199 4.23 -0.60 -20.72
C PRO A 199 4.81 -0.67 -19.31
N THR A 200 4.20 0.03 -18.38
CA THR A 200 4.41 -0.29 -16.95
C THR A 200 3.53 -1.47 -16.60
N THR A 201 4.14 -2.58 -16.20
CA THR A 201 3.45 -3.85 -15.98
C THR A 201 3.41 -4.18 -14.50
N ASN A 202 2.20 -4.38 -13.97
CA ASN A 202 1.94 -4.94 -12.65
C ASN A 202 1.45 -6.37 -12.84
N TYR A 203 2.20 -7.35 -12.35
CA TYR A 203 1.80 -8.75 -12.42
C TYR A 203 0.87 -9.05 -11.26
N LEU A 204 -0.31 -9.60 -11.58
CA LEU A 204 -1.31 -9.97 -10.60
C LEU A 204 -1.08 -11.41 -10.18
N TRP A 205 -1.06 -11.64 -8.87
CA TRP A 205 -0.78 -12.94 -8.28
C TRP A 205 -1.46 -13.07 -6.92
N PHE A 206 -1.74 -14.32 -6.53
CA PHE A 206 -2.12 -14.65 -5.16
C PHE A 206 -1.19 -15.72 -4.59
N LYS A 207 -1.27 -15.97 -3.27
CA LYS A 207 -0.45 -16.96 -2.57
C LYS A 207 -1.35 -17.83 -1.69
N HIS A 208 -1.20 -19.14 -1.81
CA HIS A 208 -1.98 -20.13 -1.07
C HIS A 208 -1.08 -21.06 -0.26
N ALA A 209 -1.50 -21.42 0.96
CA ALA A 209 -0.83 -22.44 1.76
C ALA A 209 -1.23 -23.84 1.27
N VAL A 210 -0.26 -24.66 0.89
CA VAL A 210 -0.53 -25.99 0.30
C VAL A 210 -0.58 -27.08 1.38
N ASP A 211 0.08 -26.85 2.51
CA ASP A 211 0.07 -27.78 3.63
C ASP A 211 -1.05 -27.43 4.62
N ASP A 212 -1.71 -28.45 5.16
CA ASP A 212 -2.66 -28.26 6.25
C ASP A 212 -1.97 -27.67 7.48
N PHE A 213 -2.70 -26.83 8.19
CA PHE A 213 -2.27 -26.34 9.49
C PHE A 213 -2.71 -27.31 10.60
N GLU A 214 -1.83 -27.56 11.56
CA GLU A 214 -2.16 -28.41 12.71
C GLU A 214 -3.27 -27.76 13.58
N GLU A 215 -3.91 -28.52 14.48
CA GLU A 215 -4.94 -27.94 15.37
C GLU A 215 -4.37 -27.41 16.70
N SER A 216 -3.26 -27.96 17.21
CA SER A 216 -2.76 -27.63 18.57
C SER A 216 -1.86 -26.38 18.62
N THR A 217 -2.36 -25.24 19.09
CA THR A 217 -1.56 -24.00 19.25
C THR A 217 -0.94 -23.85 20.65
N THR A 218 0.11 -23.04 20.74
CA THR A 218 0.61 -22.53 22.02
C THR A 218 -0.27 -21.35 22.45
N PRO A 219 -0.93 -21.39 23.62
CA PRO A 219 -1.87 -20.35 24.01
C PRO A 219 -1.18 -19.02 24.34
N VAL A 220 -1.80 -17.91 23.94
CA VAL A 220 -1.40 -16.55 24.33
C VAL A 220 -2.36 -16.07 25.42
N THR A 221 -1.97 -16.17 26.68
CA THR A 221 -2.89 -15.92 27.80
C THR A 221 -3.09 -14.45 28.16
N ASP A 222 -2.21 -13.58 27.68
CA ASP A 222 -2.19 -12.14 27.94
C ASP A 222 -2.81 -11.30 26.80
N SER A 223 -3.33 -11.95 25.76
CA SER A 223 -4.05 -11.32 24.66
C SER A 223 -5.56 -11.56 24.78
N LYS A 224 -6.35 -10.59 24.33
CA LYS A 224 -7.82 -10.75 24.20
C LYS A 224 -8.22 -11.21 22.81
N LEU A 225 -7.41 -10.92 21.79
CA LEU A 225 -7.74 -11.15 20.38
C LEU A 225 -7.00 -12.34 19.79
N VAL A 226 -5.74 -12.52 20.20
CA VAL A 226 -4.86 -13.60 19.78
C VAL A 226 -5.01 -14.77 20.75
N SER A 227 -5.59 -15.88 20.31
CA SER A 227 -5.81 -17.06 21.15
C SER A 227 -4.54 -17.92 21.30
N GLY A 228 -3.72 -17.97 20.25
CA GLY A 228 -2.53 -18.82 20.20
C GLY A 228 -1.60 -18.51 19.03
N TYR A 229 -0.39 -19.11 19.08
CA TYR A 229 0.56 -19.10 17.96
C TYR A 229 1.11 -20.50 17.69
N ARG A 230 1.66 -20.69 16.49
CA ARG A 230 2.38 -21.91 16.10
C ARG A 230 3.54 -21.63 15.16
N PHE A 231 4.64 -22.34 15.39
CA PHE A 231 5.80 -22.34 14.51
C PHE A 231 5.87 -23.63 13.69
N TYR A 232 6.17 -23.48 12.40
CA TYR A 232 6.46 -24.56 11.48
C TYR A 232 7.90 -24.42 10.99
N ASP A 233 8.70 -25.47 11.20
CA ASP A 233 10.08 -25.51 10.72
C ASP A 233 10.15 -25.63 9.19
N ASP A 234 9.03 -26.03 8.59
CA ASP A 234 8.89 -26.23 7.16
C ASP A 234 7.42 -26.18 6.73
N HIS A 235 7.06 -25.24 5.86
CA HIS A 235 5.71 -25.10 5.32
C HIS A 235 5.76 -24.70 3.84
N ARG A 236 4.86 -25.25 3.02
CA ARG A 236 4.82 -25.03 1.57
C ARG A 236 3.72 -24.07 1.16
N PHE A 237 4.06 -23.17 0.26
CA PHE A 237 3.13 -22.26 -0.39
C PHE A 237 3.19 -22.40 -1.90
N MET A 238 2.09 -22.05 -2.56
CA MET A 238 2.02 -21.87 -4.00
C MET A 238 1.68 -20.41 -4.28
N ARG A 239 2.59 -19.71 -4.96
CA ARG A 239 2.34 -18.37 -5.51
C ARG A 239 1.90 -18.51 -6.96
N CYS A 240 0.72 -17.99 -7.30
CA CYS A 240 0.11 -18.15 -8.62
C CYS A 240 -0.02 -16.79 -9.31
N TYR A 241 0.73 -16.57 -10.38
CA TYR A 241 0.57 -15.41 -11.27
C TYR A 241 -0.48 -15.71 -12.33
N TYR A 242 -1.46 -14.84 -12.48
CA TYR A 242 -2.65 -15.14 -13.31
C TYR A 242 -2.89 -14.13 -14.44
N ALA A 243 -2.40 -12.90 -14.32
CA ALA A 243 -2.53 -11.88 -15.37
C ALA A 243 -1.50 -10.75 -15.23
N SER A 244 -1.32 -9.99 -16.30
CA SER A 244 -0.54 -8.76 -16.33
C SER A 244 -1.46 -7.55 -16.51
N LEU A 245 -1.45 -6.63 -15.55
CA LEU A 245 -2.08 -5.32 -15.67
C LEU A 245 -1.08 -4.32 -16.25
N LEU A 246 -1.37 -3.83 -17.45
CA LEU A 246 -0.52 -2.92 -18.21
C LEU A 246 -1.02 -1.49 -18.10
N THR A 247 -0.09 -0.57 -17.95
CA THR A 247 -0.29 0.86 -18.20
C THR A 247 0.38 1.22 -19.53
N LEU A 248 -0.41 1.74 -20.46
CA LEU A 248 -0.05 2.01 -21.84
C LEU A 248 0.08 3.51 -22.10
N TYR A 249 1.10 3.89 -22.87
CA TYR A 249 1.39 5.28 -23.22
C TYR A 249 1.38 5.46 -24.75
N PRO A 250 0.27 5.86 -25.39
CA PRO A 250 0.20 5.98 -26.85
C PRO A 250 1.07 7.14 -27.41
N ARG A 251 1.88 6.89 -28.45
CA ARG A 251 2.96 7.79 -28.95
C ARG A 251 2.52 9.18 -29.44
N LYS A 252 1.22 9.43 -29.58
CA LYS A 252 0.63 10.70 -30.06
C LYS A 252 -0.57 11.14 -29.23
N SER A 253 -0.69 10.61 -28.01
CA SER A 253 -1.75 10.94 -27.07
C SER A 253 -1.11 11.37 -25.75
N THR A 254 -1.78 12.26 -25.04
CA THR A 254 -1.51 12.52 -23.63
C THR A 254 -2.38 11.64 -22.72
N ARG A 255 -3.32 10.87 -23.29
CA ARG A 255 -4.16 9.93 -22.55
C ARG A 255 -3.38 8.67 -22.24
N VAL A 256 -3.53 8.21 -21.02
CA VAL A 256 -3.04 6.90 -20.56
C VAL A 256 -4.18 5.90 -20.72
N GLU A 257 -3.84 4.65 -20.97
CA GLU A 257 -4.81 3.55 -21.07
C GLU A 257 -4.31 2.35 -20.27
N SER A 258 -5.21 1.47 -19.84
CA SER A 258 -4.84 0.19 -19.25
C SER A 258 -5.24 -0.98 -20.13
N GLY A 259 -4.52 -2.08 -20.00
CA GLY A 259 -4.86 -3.34 -20.66
C GLY A 259 -4.57 -4.51 -19.72
N ILE A 260 -5.39 -5.55 -19.79
CA ILE A 260 -5.23 -6.76 -18.99
C ILE A 260 -4.87 -7.91 -19.93
N MET A 261 -3.75 -8.56 -19.67
CA MET A 261 -3.32 -9.75 -20.40
C MET A 261 -3.39 -10.96 -19.48
N ARG A 262 -4.33 -11.86 -19.75
CA ARG A 262 -4.49 -13.16 -19.09
C ARG A 262 -3.57 -14.19 -19.76
N TYR A 263 -3.25 -15.28 -19.07
CA TYR A 263 -2.35 -16.31 -19.60
C TYR A 263 -3.13 -17.56 -20.02
N GLN A 264 -2.69 -18.17 -21.11
CA GLN A 264 -3.26 -19.42 -21.63
C GLN A 264 -2.13 -20.36 -22.03
N GLU A 265 -2.36 -21.66 -21.90
CA GLU A 265 -1.50 -22.70 -22.47
C GLU A 265 -2.22 -23.31 -23.67
N GLU A 266 -1.82 -22.97 -24.90
CA GLU A 266 -2.49 -23.49 -26.09
C GLU A 266 -2.30 -25.00 -26.28
N GLY A 267 -1.24 -25.58 -25.72
CA GLY A 267 -0.97 -27.01 -25.81
C GLY A 267 -2.11 -27.88 -25.29
N ASP A 268 -2.85 -27.42 -24.29
CA ASP A 268 -4.03 -28.09 -23.74
C ASP A 268 -5.32 -27.24 -23.78
N GLY A 269 -5.22 -25.97 -24.17
CA GLY A 269 -6.34 -25.05 -24.39
C GLY A 269 -6.87 -24.40 -23.12
N ARG A 270 -6.20 -24.55 -21.97
CA ARG A 270 -6.70 -24.08 -20.67
C ARG A 270 -6.16 -22.72 -20.27
N THR A 271 -6.89 -22.03 -19.39
CA THR A 271 -6.37 -20.85 -18.69
C THR A 271 -5.18 -21.27 -17.82
N ALA A 272 -4.07 -20.52 -17.94
CA ALA A 272 -2.83 -20.85 -17.28
C ALA A 272 -2.58 -19.90 -16.10
N PHE A 273 -2.37 -20.45 -14.91
CA PHE A 273 -1.75 -19.74 -13.80
C PHE A 273 -0.29 -20.19 -13.68
N ILE A 274 0.65 -19.28 -13.56
CA ILE A 274 2.07 -19.62 -13.43
C ILE A 274 2.43 -19.72 -11.95
N GLY A 275 2.71 -20.94 -11.51
CA GLY A 275 2.98 -21.30 -10.13
C GLY A 275 4.47 -21.21 -9.76
N SER A 276 4.76 -20.72 -8.57
CA SER A 276 6.06 -20.77 -7.91
C SER A 276 5.91 -21.50 -6.57
N LYS A 277 6.64 -22.62 -6.41
CA LYS A 277 6.60 -23.46 -5.21
C LYS A 277 7.56 -22.90 -4.16
N GLU A 278 7.00 -22.36 -3.09
CA GLU A 278 7.73 -21.74 -1.99
C GLU A 278 7.76 -22.68 -0.79
N ARG A 279 8.88 -22.69 -0.07
CA ARG A 279 9.05 -23.51 1.14
C ARG A 279 9.84 -22.72 2.16
N SER A 280 9.27 -22.47 3.34
CA SER A 280 9.94 -21.66 4.36
C SER A 280 9.49 -21.99 5.79
N GLN A 281 10.20 -21.41 6.75
CA GLN A 281 9.83 -21.42 8.16
C GLN A 281 8.72 -20.39 8.41
N LEU A 282 7.64 -20.82 9.04
CA LEU A 282 6.41 -20.05 9.21
C LEU A 282 6.07 -19.87 10.69
N LEU A 283 5.60 -18.69 11.06
CA LEU A 283 4.99 -18.42 12.35
C LEU A 283 3.57 -17.88 12.15
N THR A 284 2.58 -18.61 12.65
CA THR A 284 1.15 -18.25 12.56
C THR A 284 0.61 -17.80 13.90
N PHE A 285 -0.32 -16.85 13.90
CA PHE A 285 -1.13 -16.43 15.04
C PHE A 285 -2.60 -16.58 14.72
N GLU A 286 -3.39 -17.04 15.69
CA GLU A 286 -4.83 -17.24 15.56
C GLU A 286 -5.57 -16.11 16.27
N LEU A 287 -6.37 -15.37 15.51
CA LEU A 287 -7.28 -14.35 15.99
C LEU A 287 -8.67 -14.98 16.20
N GLU A 288 -9.27 -14.80 17.37
CA GLU A 288 -10.62 -15.29 17.65
C GLU A 288 -11.65 -14.39 16.94
N ARG A 289 -12.29 -14.87 15.88
CA ARG A 289 -13.17 -14.05 15.01
C ARG A 289 -14.34 -13.41 15.74
N PRO A 290 -15.11 -14.13 16.58
CA PRO A 290 -16.20 -13.51 17.32
C PRO A 290 -15.72 -12.31 18.16
N THR A 291 -14.62 -12.49 18.90
CA THR A 291 -14.04 -11.44 19.73
C THR A 291 -13.48 -10.28 18.91
N LEU A 292 -12.88 -10.58 17.75
CA LEU A 292 -12.38 -9.58 16.81
C LEU A 292 -13.52 -8.74 16.23
N ARG A 293 -14.60 -9.37 15.76
CA ARG A 293 -15.76 -8.67 15.20
C ARG A 293 -16.45 -7.82 16.24
N ASP A 294 -16.66 -8.34 17.46
CA ASP A 294 -17.21 -7.56 18.58
C ASP A 294 -16.36 -6.31 18.85
N ALA A 295 -15.03 -6.45 18.88
CA ALA A 295 -14.12 -5.32 19.09
C ALA A 295 -14.16 -4.29 17.94
N ILE A 296 -14.30 -4.74 16.69
CA ILE A 296 -14.47 -3.86 15.53
C ILE A 296 -15.80 -3.11 15.62
N GLU A 297 -16.90 -3.79 15.92
CA GLU A 297 -18.21 -3.16 16.09
C GLU A 297 -18.16 -2.07 17.18
N ASP A 298 -17.62 -2.37 18.36
CA ASP A 298 -17.47 -1.42 19.47
C ASP A 298 -16.67 -0.17 19.05
N VAL A 299 -15.59 -0.35 18.28
CA VAL A 299 -14.78 0.75 17.73
C VAL A 299 -15.59 1.59 16.74
N LEU A 300 -16.29 0.95 15.79
CA LEU A 300 -17.07 1.65 14.76
C LEU A 300 -18.32 2.35 15.33
N GLU A 301 -18.91 1.84 16.41
CA GLU A 301 -20.00 2.50 17.12
C GLU A 301 -19.51 3.73 17.89
N SER A 302 -18.36 3.60 18.58
CA SER A 302 -17.82 4.66 19.42
C SER A 302 -17.12 5.79 18.65
N ASP A 303 -16.62 5.53 17.44
CA ASP A 303 -15.91 6.49 16.60
C ASP A 303 -16.53 6.61 15.20
N GLN A 304 -17.53 7.49 15.09
CA GLN A 304 -18.23 7.75 13.83
C GLN A 304 -17.32 8.37 12.75
N HIS A 305 -16.22 9.04 13.14
CA HIS A 305 -15.25 9.58 12.19
C HIS A 305 -14.46 8.45 11.53
N LEU A 306 -13.96 7.51 12.34
CA LEU A 306 -13.28 6.32 11.84
C LEU A 306 -14.21 5.46 10.98
N ARG A 307 -15.46 5.28 11.39
CA ARG A 307 -16.47 4.57 10.59
C ARG A 307 -16.62 5.19 9.19
N ARG A 308 -16.73 6.51 9.10
CA ARG A 308 -16.88 7.19 7.80
C ARG A 308 -15.60 7.14 6.97
N ASP A 309 -14.42 7.30 7.57
CA ASP A 309 -13.14 7.08 6.87
C ASP A 309 -13.08 5.65 6.30
N LEU A 310 -13.54 4.65 7.07
CA LEU A 310 -13.61 3.26 6.62
C LEU A 310 -14.61 3.05 5.46
N GLN A 311 -15.78 3.71 5.49
CA GLN A 311 -16.72 3.66 4.37
C GLN A 311 -16.10 4.17 3.06
N PHE A 312 -15.26 5.20 3.11
CA PHE A 312 -14.55 5.69 1.93
C PHE A 312 -13.40 4.76 1.51
N ALA A 313 -12.73 4.09 2.46
CA ALA A 313 -11.78 3.03 2.12
C ALA A 313 -12.47 1.85 1.42
N PHE A 314 -13.66 1.45 1.91
CA PHE A 314 -14.47 0.41 1.28
C PHE A 314 -14.96 0.82 -0.11
N LEU A 315 -15.42 2.06 -0.27
CA LEU A 315 -15.76 2.63 -1.58
C LEU A 315 -14.57 2.57 -2.54
N HIS A 316 -13.37 2.92 -2.08
CA HIS A 316 -12.17 2.87 -2.92
C HIS A 316 -11.83 1.43 -3.33
N ALA A 317 -12.00 0.44 -2.44
CA ALA A 317 -11.84 -0.98 -2.76
C ALA A 317 -12.88 -1.44 -3.80
N LEU A 318 -14.17 -1.11 -3.62
CA LEU A 318 -15.22 -1.48 -4.56
C LEU A 318 -15.09 -0.80 -5.93
N VAL A 319 -14.54 0.42 -6.01
CA VAL A 319 -14.24 1.05 -7.31
C VAL A 319 -13.19 0.23 -8.08
N TRP A 320 -12.22 -0.31 -7.37
CA TRP A 320 -11.21 -1.18 -7.96
C TRP A 320 -11.78 -2.55 -8.36
N GLU A 321 -12.47 -3.22 -7.45
CA GLU A 321 -13.00 -4.57 -7.67
C GLU A 321 -14.11 -4.56 -8.72
N GLU A 322 -15.13 -3.74 -8.51
CA GLU A 322 -16.35 -3.79 -9.32
C GLU A 322 -16.22 -2.95 -10.60
N LEU A 323 -15.74 -1.69 -10.51
CA LEU A 323 -15.72 -0.82 -11.70
C LEU A 323 -14.49 -1.01 -12.58
N PHE A 324 -13.31 -1.24 -12.00
CA PHE A 324 -12.09 -1.40 -12.78
C PHE A 324 -11.92 -2.84 -13.28
N PHE A 325 -12.02 -3.84 -12.40
CA PHE A 325 -11.71 -5.22 -12.76
C PHE A 325 -12.90 -6.02 -13.33
N GLN A 326 -14.08 -5.95 -12.72
CA GLN A 326 -15.23 -6.74 -13.18
C GLN A 326 -15.96 -6.08 -14.36
N GLU A 327 -16.39 -4.83 -14.21
CA GLU A 327 -17.19 -4.15 -15.23
C GLU A 327 -16.34 -3.53 -16.35
N GLU A 328 -15.00 -3.43 -16.15
CA GLU A 328 -14.07 -2.73 -17.05
C GLU A 328 -14.57 -1.31 -17.44
N ALA A 329 -15.30 -0.65 -16.54
CA ALA A 329 -15.93 0.65 -16.73
C ALA A 329 -14.93 1.82 -16.71
N LEU A 330 -13.73 1.58 -16.16
CA LEU A 330 -12.64 2.53 -16.09
C LEU A 330 -11.57 2.16 -17.10
N ASP A 331 -11.28 3.05 -18.06
CA ASP A 331 -10.31 2.80 -19.13
C ASP A 331 -8.88 2.61 -18.61
N HIS A 332 -8.56 3.17 -17.44
CA HIS A 332 -7.24 3.07 -16.85
C HIS A 332 -7.22 3.29 -15.33
N THR A 333 -6.19 2.72 -14.69
CA THR A 333 -5.96 2.79 -13.24
C THR A 333 -5.97 4.22 -12.69
N TYR A 334 -5.43 5.19 -13.43
CA TYR A 334 -5.42 6.60 -13.01
C TYR A 334 -6.80 7.28 -13.00
N GLN A 335 -7.88 6.63 -13.43
CA GLN A 335 -9.26 7.16 -13.29
C GLN A 335 -9.87 6.87 -11.92
N VAL A 336 -9.34 5.89 -11.18
CA VAL A 336 -9.86 5.48 -9.86
C VAL A 336 -9.80 6.64 -8.86
N ARG A 337 -8.62 7.26 -8.69
CA ARG A 337 -8.46 8.38 -7.75
C ARG A 337 -9.35 9.57 -8.11
N PRO A 338 -9.37 10.09 -9.36
CA PRO A 338 -10.30 11.13 -9.76
C PRO A 338 -11.76 10.77 -9.48
N LEU A 339 -12.20 9.54 -9.77
CA LEU A 339 -13.57 9.13 -9.46
C LEU A 339 -13.87 9.26 -7.96
N VAL A 340 -13.00 8.75 -7.10
CA VAL A 340 -13.16 8.87 -5.64
C VAL A 340 -13.11 10.33 -5.17
N GLU A 341 -12.27 11.18 -5.76
CA GLU A 341 -12.22 12.62 -5.46
C GLU A 341 -13.54 13.34 -5.81
N HIS A 342 -14.20 12.96 -6.91
CA HIS A 342 -15.52 13.47 -7.23
C HIS A 342 -16.57 13.03 -6.20
N LEU A 343 -16.53 11.77 -5.76
CA LEU A 343 -17.44 11.24 -4.74
C LEU A 343 -17.22 11.90 -3.37
N LEU A 344 -15.97 12.16 -2.97
CA LEU A 344 -15.61 12.96 -1.80
C LEU A 344 -16.13 14.40 -1.92
N GLY A 345 -16.00 15.02 -3.09
CA GLY A 345 -16.54 16.35 -3.34
C GLY A 345 -18.07 16.42 -3.25
N VAL A 346 -18.76 15.39 -3.75
CA VAL A 346 -20.22 15.26 -3.60
C VAL A 346 -20.58 15.09 -2.13
N ASP A 347 -19.82 14.29 -1.38
CA ASP A 347 -20.02 14.10 0.06
C ASP A 347 -19.95 15.42 0.82
N PHE A 348 -18.88 16.20 0.59
CA PHE A 348 -18.75 17.55 1.13
C PHE A 348 -19.96 18.41 0.77
N TRP A 349 -20.37 18.43 -0.50
CA TRP A 349 -21.50 19.25 -0.93
C TRP A 349 -22.81 18.83 -0.24
N GLN A 350 -23.07 17.54 -0.10
CA GLN A 350 -24.30 17.04 0.55
C GLN A 350 -24.33 17.40 2.04
N ARG A 351 -23.23 17.22 2.75
CA ARG A 351 -23.17 17.50 4.19
C ARG A 351 -23.15 18.99 4.49
N VAL A 352 -22.25 19.73 3.85
CA VAL A 352 -21.97 21.13 4.19
C VAL A 352 -22.94 22.11 3.51
N ASP A 353 -23.34 21.86 2.25
CA ASP A 353 -24.28 22.75 1.54
C ASP A 353 -25.75 22.37 1.77
N GLN A 354 -26.06 21.07 1.78
CA GLN A 354 -27.45 20.60 1.82
C GLN A 354 -27.89 20.15 3.22
N GLY A 355 -26.98 20.06 4.20
CA GLY A 355 -27.29 19.60 5.56
C GLY A 355 -27.76 18.16 5.61
N ASN A 356 -27.30 17.32 4.67
CA ASN A 356 -27.61 15.90 4.61
C ASN A 356 -26.46 15.10 5.25
N ASP A 357 -26.65 14.70 6.51
CA ASP A 357 -25.64 13.98 7.28
C ASP A 357 -25.22 12.65 6.63
N ASP A 358 -26.08 12.01 5.84
CA ASP A 358 -25.73 10.76 5.15
C ASP A 358 -24.74 10.99 3.98
N GLY A 359 -24.63 12.22 3.48
CA GLY A 359 -23.65 12.63 2.47
C GLY A 359 -23.89 12.01 1.09
N VAL A 360 -22.85 11.44 0.48
CA VAL A 360 -22.90 10.89 -0.90
C VAL A 360 -23.63 9.55 -1.00
N PHE A 361 -23.52 8.70 0.02
CA PHE A 361 -23.97 7.30 -0.04
C PHE A 361 -25.48 7.06 -0.30
N PRO A 362 -26.44 7.91 0.14
CA PRO A 362 -27.85 7.69 -0.16
C PRO A 362 -28.29 8.16 -1.55
N LEU A 363 -27.38 8.73 -2.35
CA LEU A 363 -27.74 9.31 -3.64
C LEU A 363 -28.04 8.22 -4.67
N SER A 364 -29.22 8.31 -5.29
CA SER A 364 -29.50 7.59 -6.53
C SER A 364 -28.59 8.08 -7.65
N GLY A 365 -28.24 7.21 -8.61
CA GLY A 365 -27.31 7.58 -9.68
C GLY A 365 -27.66 8.86 -10.46
N SER A 366 -28.93 9.09 -10.82
CA SER A 366 -29.32 10.36 -11.48
C SER A 366 -29.14 11.63 -10.62
N LYS A 367 -29.23 11.51 -9.29
CA LYS A 367 -28.93 12.60 -8.36
C LYS A 367 -27.42 12.78 -8.19
N LEU A 368 -26.67 11.68 -8.19
CA LEU A 368 -25.22 11.69 -8.14
C LEU A 368 -24.63 12.41 -9.35
N VAL A 369 -25.03 12.03 -10.57
CA VAL A 369 -24.61 12.69 -11.82
C VAL A 369 -24.86 14.20 -11.74
N ARG A 370 -26.07 14.62 -11.35
CA ARG A 370 -26.40 16.04 -11.20
C ARG A 370 -25.58 16.74 -10.12
N ALA A 371 -25.21 16.04 -9.06
CA ALA A 371 -24.33 16.60 -8.03
C ALA A 371 -22.92 16.82 -8.60
N VAL A 372 -22.38 15.85 -9.33
CA VAL A 372 -21.07 15.95 -9.98
C VAL A 372 -21.06 17.03 -11.07
N GLU A 373 -22.09 17.12 -11.91
CA GLU A 373 -22.23 18.20 -12.89
C GLU A 373 -22.14 19.58 -12.25
N ARG A 374 -22.75 19.76 -11.08
CA ARG A 374 -22.65 21.01 -10.32
C ARG A 374 -21.23 21.26 -9.84
N LEU A 375 -20.45 20.23 -9.51
CA LEU A 375 -19.07 20.39 -9.10
C LEU A 375 -18.11 20.72 -10.26
N LEU A 376 -18.55 20.54 -11.51
CA LEU A 376 -17.74 20.73 -12.71
C LEU A 376 -18.30 21.80 -13.68
N PRO A 377 -18.37 23.08 -13.27
CA PRO A 377 -18.97 24.14 -14.09
C PRO A 377 -18.23 24.33 -15.43
N SER A 378 -18.97 24.46 -16.54
CA SER A 378 -18.37 24.66 -17.88
C SER A 378 -17.61 25.97 -18.02
N GLU A 379 -18.15 27.07 -17.50
CA GLU A 379 -17.68 28.43 -17.81
C GLU A 379 -16.65 28.98 -16.81
N THR A 380 -16.45 28.35 -15.65
CA THR A 380 -15.58 28.87 -14.58
C THR A 380 -14.63 27.80 -14.04
N SER A 381 -13.40 28.20 -13.69
CA SER A 381 -12.42 27.36 -13.00
C SER A 381 -12.66 27.38 -11.48
N THR A 382 -13.83 26.90 -11.05
CA THR A 382 -14.23 26.87 -9.63
C THR A 382 -14.60 25.45 -9.19
N ARG A 383 -14.84 25.26 -7.89
CA ARG A 383 -15.17 23.94 -7.29
C ARG A 383 -14.07 22.90 -7.55
N LEU A 384 -14.41 21.70 -8.01
CA LEU A 384 -13.43 20.63 -8.28
C LEU A 384 -12.49 20.97 -9.45
N ARG A 385 -12.87 21.89 -10.35
CA ARG A 385 -11.95 22.33 -11.41
C ARG A 385 -10.70 23.05 -10.86
N LEU A 386 -10.75 23.55 -9.63
CA LEU A 386 -9.59 24.12 -8.92
C LEU A 386 -8.49 23.07 -8.64
N LEU A 387 -8.84 21.78 -8.70
CA LEU A 387 -7.91 20.66 -8.54
C LEU A 387 -7.44 20.08 -9.89
N GLY A 388 -7.74 20.77 -11.00
CA GLY A 388 -7.37 20.31 -12.34
C GLY A 388 -8.34 19.30 -12.95
N HIS A 389 -9.52 19.08 -12.35
CA HIS A 389 -10.58 18.27 -12.96
C HIS A 389 -11.19 18.97 -14.18
N ASP A 390 -11.55 18.18 -15.19
CA ASP A 390 -12.18 18.67 -16.43
C ASP A 390 -13.57 19.28 -16.20
N SER A 391 -14.02 20.13 -17.13
CA SER A 391 -15.41 20.60 -17.13
C SER A 391 -16.38 19.46 -17.40
N ALA A 392 -17.66 19.62 -17.02
CA ALA A 392 -18.68 18.61 -17.27
C ALA A 392 -18.76 18.15 -18.74
N GLU A 393 -18.51 19.05 -19.70
CA GLU A 393 -18.54 18.73 -21.13
C GLU A 393 -17.43 17.77 -21.60
N ASN A 394 -16.30 17.73 -20.89
CA ASN A 394 -15.11 16.95 -21.28
C ASN A 394 -14.70 15.90 -20.23
N SER A 395 -15.41 15.82 -19.11
CA SER A 395 -15.03 14.97 -17.99
C SER A 395 -15.33 13.50 -18.28
N ALA A 396 -14.26 12.72 -18.45
CA ALA A 396 -14.35 11.26 -18.56
C ALA A 396 -15.03 10.64 -17.33
N ILE A 397 -14.76 11.16 -16.13
CA ILE A 397 -15.40 10.69 -14.89
C ILE A 397 -16.92 10.90 -14.94
N LEU A 398 -17.38 12.05 -15.45
CA LEU A 398 -18.82 12.28 -15.58
C LEU A 398 -19.45 11.39 -16.66
N GLU A 399 -18.73 11.08 -17.73
CA GLU A 399 -19.16 10.11 -18.75
C GLU A 399 -19.30 8.70 -18.16
N ILE A 400 -18.34 8.26 -17.34
CA ILE A 400 -18.39 6.99 -16.61
C ILE A 400 -19.60 6.96 -15.67
N LEU A 401 -19.81 8.00 -14.87
CA LEU A 401 -20.95 8.08 -13.95
C LEU A 401 -22.30 8.05 -14.68
N ASN A 402 -22.38 8.63 -15.87
CA ASN A 402 -23.59 8.58 -16.71
C ASN A 402 -23.81 7.22 -17.35
N SER A 403 -22.74 6.55 -17.77
CA SER A 403 -22.81 5.26 -18.48
C SER A 403 -23.02 4.10 -17.52
N HIS A 404 -22.48 4.20 -16.30
CA HIS A 404 -22.53 3.17 -15.25
C HIS A 404 -23.29 3.67 -14.01
N THR A 405 -24.39 4.37 -14.25
CA THR A 405 -25.18 5.02 -13.19
C THR A 405 -25.77 4.02 -12.18
N GLU A 406 -26.16 2.83 -12.63
CA GLU A 406 -26.79 1.82 -11.77
C GLU A 406 -25.75 1.09 -10.92
N GLU A 407 -24.60 0.78 -11.51
CA GLU A 407 -23.45 0.13 -10.90
C GLU A 407 -22.85 1.01 -9.79
N VAL A 408 -22.61 2.30 -10.07
CA VAL A 408 -22.10 3.24 -9.06
C VAL A 408 -23.11 3.44 -7.93
N ALA A 409 -24.41 3.50 -8.23
CA ALA A 409 -25.43 3.60 -7.20
C ALA A 409 -25.51 2.33 -6.33
N ARG A 410 -25.31 1.15 -6.93
CA ARG A 410 -25.18 -0.11 -6.20
C ARG A 410 -23.98 -0.08 -5.27
N ILE A 411 -22.80 0.31 -5.75
CA ILE A 411 -21.57 0.42 -4.93
C ILE A 411 -21.77 1.36 -3.73
N LEU A 412 -22.36 2.54 -3.96
CA LEU A 412 -22.68 3.46 -2.86
C LEU A 412 -23.66 2.86 -1.85
N ALA A 413 -24.60 2.02 -2.30
CA ALA A 413 -25.51 1.31 -1.40
C ALA A 413 -24.82 0.19 -0.62
N LEU A 414 -23.85 -0.53 -1.21
CA LEU A 414 -23.03 -1.52 -0.50
C LEU A 414 -22.23 -0.88 0.64
N CYS A 415 -21.66 0.31 0.41
CA CYS A 415 -20.93 1.08 1.43
C CYS A 415 -21.79 1.51 2.64
N ARG A 416 -23.13 1.39 2.54
CA ARG A 416 -24.07 1.69 3.63
C ARG A 416 -24.56 0.46 4.37
N ASN A 417 -24.28 -0.73 3.84
CA ASN A 417 -24.66 -1.95 4.48
C ASN A 417 -23.70 -2.19 5.65
N ASP A 418 -24.24 -2.19 6.86
CA ASP A 418 -23.46 -2.31 8.09
C ASP A 418 -22.76 -3.68 8.17
N ASP A 419 -23.41 -4.75 7.70
CA ASP A 419 -22.84 -6.10 7.68
C ASP A 419 -21.65 -6.18 6.71
N LEU A 420 -21.81 -5.65 5.49
CA LEU A 420 -20.72 -5.63 4.50
C LEU A 420 -19.57 -4.71 4.91
N LEU A 421 -19.88 -3.59 5.56
CA LEU A 421 -18.84 -2.71 6.09
C LEU A 421 -18.06 -3.39 7.20
N LEU A 422 -18.72 -4.20 8.04
CA LEU A 422 -18.08 -5.00 9.08
C LEU A 422 -17.22 -6.13 8.49
N ASP A 423 -17.69 -6.80 7.44
CA ASP A 423 -16.89 -7.80 6.72
C ASP A 423 -15.62 -7.18 6.13
N PHE A 424 -15.77 -6.02 5.47
CA PHE A 424 -14.61 -5.25 4.99
C PHE A 424 -13.70 -4.76 6.14
N ALA A 425 -14.27 -4.39 7.28
CA ALA A 425 -13.51 -3.95 8.45
C ALA A 425 -12.66 -5.09 9.00
N GLU A 426 -13.21 -6.31 9.10
CA GLU A 426 -12.49 -7.51 9.50
C GLU A 426 -11.32 -7.78 8.54
N ASP A 427 -11.59 -7.82 7.23
CA ASP A 427 -10.55 -7.98 6.20
C ASP A 427 -9.44 -6.94 6.37
N ALA A 428 -9.81 -5.67 6.53
CA ALA A 428 -8.86 -4.58 6.69
C ALA A 428 -8.02 -4.73 7.96
N VAL A 429 -8.61 -5.19 9.08
CA VAL A 429 -7.88 -5.41 10.33
C VAL A 429 -6.96 -6.62 10.25
N VAL A 430 -7.43 -7.76 9.73
CA VAL A 430 -6.62 -8.97 9.59
C VAL A 430 -5.42 -8.70 8.68
N HIS A 431 -5.67 -8.07 7.52
CA HIS A 431 -4.59 -7.68 6.60
C HIS A 431 -3.64 -6.67 7.27
N SER A 432 -4.14 -5.68 7.98
CA SER A 432 -3.29 -4.73 8.72
C SER A 432 -2.47 -5.39 9.83
N ALA A 433 -3.05 -6.37 10.53
CA ALA A 433 -2.42 -7.11 11.62
C ALA A 433 -1.28 -7.98 11.11
N GLU A 434 -1.39 -8.53 9.91
CA GLU A 434 -0.34 -9.29 9.26
C GLU A 434 0.88 -8.43 8.90
N HIS A 435 0.65 -7.23 8.34
CA HIS A 435 1.75 -6.28 8.08
C HIS A 435 2.37 -5.79 9.40
N ALA A 436 1.53 -5.52 10.41
CA ALA A 436 1.99 -5.17 11.75
C ALA A 436 2.78 -6.31 12.41
N LEU A 437 2.44 -7.57 12.15
CA LEU A 437 3.13 -8.74 12.70
C LEU A 437 4.57 -8.78 12.21
N SER A 438 4.83 -8.49 10.94
CA SER A 438 6.19 -8.37 10.38
C SER A 438 7.00 -7.28 11.08
N GLY A 439 6.43 -6.08 11.25
CA GLY A 439 7.08 -4.98 11.97
C GLY A 439 7.38 -5.31 13.43
N TRP A 440 6.41 -5.88 14.14
CA TRP A 440 6.55 -6.29 15.53
C TRP A 440 7.58 -7.42 15.72
N ALA A 441 7.54 -8.45 14.87
CA ALA A 441 8.49 -9.57 14.90
C ALA A 441 9.94 -9.08 14.66
N ASN A 442 10.12 -8.09 13.78
CA ASN A 442 11.41 -7.44 13.55
C ASN A 442 11.89 -6.64 14.76
N LYS A 443 11.01 -5.87 15.41
CA LYS A 443 11.33 -5.20 16.69
C LYS A 443 11.68 -6.21 17.78
N LEU A 444 10.96 -7.33 17.84
CA LEU A 444 11.15 -8.37 18.84
C LEU A 444 12.51 -9.07 18.72
N THR A 445 13.02 -9.30 17.51
CA THR A 445 14.28 -10.03 17.26
C THR A 445 15.50 -9.12 17.07
N GLY A 446 15.29 -7.93 16.50
CA GLY A 446 16.33 -7.00 16.08
C GLY A 446 17.08 -7.43 14.80
N SER A 447 16.54 -8.37 14.01
CA SER A 447 17.18 -8.88 12.80
C SER A 447 17.27 -7.84 11.67
N GLY A 448 16.31 -6.91 11.60
CA GLY A 448 16.23 -5.88 10.56
C GLY A 448 15.92 -6.43 9.16
N THR A 449 15.51 -7.69 9.05
CA THR A 449 15.20 -8.40 7.80
C THR A 449 13.69 -8.41 7.56
N ALA A 450 13.23 -8.06 6.36
CA ALA A 450 11.80 -8.16 6.03
C ALA A 450 11.31 -9.62 6.04
N PHE A 451 10.12 -9.86 6.56
CA PHE A 451 9.41 -11.13 6.38
C PHE A 451 8.61 -11.11 5.07
N GLU A 452 8.37 -12.29 4.51
CA GLU A 452 7.30 -12.46 3.52
C GLU A 452 5.95 -12.47 4.23
N LEU A 453 4.97 -11.87 3.55
CA LEU A 453 3.58 -11.78 3.99
C LEU A 453 2.73 -12.86 3.29
N TRP A 454 1.76 -13.40 4.02
CA TRP A 454 0.78 -14.37 3.60
C TRP A 454 -0.63 -13.98 4.06
N TYR A 455 -1.39 -13.35 3.14
CA TYR A 455 -2.83 -13.13 3.27
C TYR A 455 -3.57 -14.03 2.29
N ASP A 456 -4.22 -15.08 2.79
CA ASP A 456 -4.99 -16.00 1.96
C ASP A 456 -6.49 -15.78 2.15
N VAL A 457 -7.10 -15.07 1.20
CA VAL A 457 -8.54 -14.77 1.19
C VAL A 457 -9.37 -16.05 1.25
N ASN A 458 -8.92 -17.14 0.62
CA ASN A 458 -9.65 -18.41 0.63
C ASN A 458 -9.66 -19.06 2.00
N PHE A 459 -8.51 -19.00 2.66
CA PHE A 459 -8.39 -19.49 4.01
C PHE A 459 -9.32 -18.71 4.96
N GLN A 460 -9.32 -17.37 4.83
CA GLN A 460 -10.20 -16.54 5.65
C GLN A 460 -11.70 -16.77 5.35
N ALA A 461 -12.11 -17.05 4.12
CA ALA A 461 -13.52 -17.26 3.82
C ALA A 461 -14.11 -18.53 4.48
N ASN A 462 -13.27 -19.53 4.74
CA ASN A 462 -13.72 -20.87 5.12
C ASN A 462 -13.66 -21.19 6.63
N GLU A 463 -12.93 -20.42 7.44
CA GLU A 463 -12.84 -20.63 8.90
C GLU A 463 -13.79 -19.70 9.66
N ALA A 464 -14.87 -20.21 10.23
CA ALA A 464 -15.84 -19.37 10.95
C ALA A 464 -15.34 -18.86 12.32
N ASP A 465 -14.47 -19.63 12.98
CA ASP A 465 -14.12 -19.39 14.40
C ASP A 465 -12.81 -18.62 14.59
N SER A 466 -11.89 -18.68 13.61
CA SER A 466 -10.56 -18.08 13.71
C SER A 466 -10.11 -17.41 12.41
N ALA A 467 -9.46 -16.25 12.53
CA ALA A 467 -8.73 -15.62 11.43
C ALA A 467 -7.24 -15.83 11.68
N ARG A 468 -6.52 -16.35 10.69
CA ARG A 468 -5.08 -16.63 10.84
C ARG A 468 -4.25 -15.55 10.19
N ILE A 469 -3.27 -15.01 10.90
CA ILE A 469 -2.24 -14.14 10.34
C ILE A 469 -0.90 -14.86 10.44
N ALA A 470 0.02 -14.61 9.52
CA ALA A 470 1.33 -15.22 9.58
C ALA A 470 2.44 -14.39 8.96
N VAL A 471 3.67 -14.72 9.36
CA VAL A 471 4.90 -14.24 8.74
C VAL A 471 5.83 -15.42 8.50
N TYR A 472 6.58 -15.38 7.41
CA TYR A 472 7.59 -16.40 7.14
C TYR A 472 8.86 -15.81 6.55
N ASP A 473 9.94 -16.58 6.68
CA ASP A 473 11.27 -16.11 6.28
C ASP A 473 11.35 -15.96 4.75
N PRO A 474 11.95 -14.87 4.21
CA PRO A 474 12.05 -14.62 2.77
C PRO A 474 13.08 -15.53 2.06
N ILE A 475 13.65 -16.48 2.79
CA ILE A 475 14.68 -17.41 2.33
C ILE A 475 14.09 -18.82 2.27
N GLN A 476 14.32 -19.50 1.15
CA GLN A 476 13.88 -20.88 0.94
C GLN A 476 14.48 -21.80 2.01
N GLY A 477 13.61 -22.54 2.71
CA GLY A 477 13.98 -23.40 3.84
C GLY A 477 14.20 -22.66 5.17
N GLY A 478 14.01 -21.34 5.20
CA GLY A 478 14.10 -20.50 6.40
C GLY A 478 15.50 -19.95 6.68
N ALA A 479 15.54 -18.71 7.18
CA ALA A 479 16.73 -18.03 7.68
C ALA A 479 16.92 -18.23 9.20
N GLY A 480 15.93 -18.80 9.89
CA GLY A 480 15.89 -18.96 11.34
C GLY A 480 15.22 -17.80 12.07
N ILE A 481 14.64 -16.82 11.37
CA ILE A 481 14.08 -15.62 12.00
C ILE A 481 12.73 -15.96 12.63
N ALA A 482 11.81 -16.58 11.90
CA ALA A 482 10.54 -17.08 12.45
C ALA A 482 10.76 -18.01 13.65
N LYS A 483 11.79 -18.86 13.58
CA LYS A 483 12.21 -19.74 14.68
C LYS A 483 12.71 -18.96 15.90
N GLU A 484 13.51 -17.93 15.68
CA GLU A 484 14.00 -17.04 16.73
C GLU A 484 12.85 -16.25 17.38
N VAL A 485 11.87 -15.79 16.59
CA VAL A 485 10.65 -15.18 17.12
C VAL A 485 9.95 -16.18 18.03
N SER A 486 9.64 -17.39 17.55
CA SER A 486 9.00 -18.44 18.35
C SER A 486 9.75 -18.71 19.65
N ARG A 487 11.09 -18.83 19.61
CA ARG A 487 11.91 -19.04 20.81
C ARG A 487 11.78 -17.89 21.81
N ARG A 488 11.72 -16.64 21.34
CA ARG A 488 11.52 -15.48 22.21
C ARG A 488 10.12 -15.42 22.82
N LEU A 489 9.11 -15.93 22.13
CA LEU A 489 7.75 -16.06 22.66
C LEU A 489 7.72 -17.11 23.77
N ASP A 490 8.35 -18.27 23.55
CA ASP A 490 8.42 -19.36 24.54
C ASP A 490 9.16 -18.95 25.84
N GLU A 491 10.08 -17.98 25.76
CA GLU A 491 10.85 -17.45 26.89
C GLU A 491 10.09 -16.39 27.71
N ARG A 492 8.95 -15.91 27.23
CA ARG A 492 8.18 -14.82 27.85
C ARG A 492 6.95 -15.34 28.59
N THR A 493 6.63 -14.68 29.70
CA THR A 493 5.36 -14.88 30.42
C THR A 493 4.26 -13.98 29.88
N GLU A 494 4.63 -12.80 29.40
CA GLU A 494 3.75 -11.84 28.71
C GLU A 494 4.34 -11.58 27.33
N ILE A 495 3.57 -11.92 26.30
CA ILE A 495 3.97 -11.77 24.90
C ILE A 495 3.78 -10.31 24.47
N GLY A 496 2.70 -9.66 24.92
CA GLY A 496 2.36 -8.29 24.56
C GLY A 496 2.07 -8.11 23.07
N VAL A 497 1.50 -9.14 22.42
CA VAL A 497 1.21 -9.13 20.97
C VAL A 497 0.21 -8.03 20.62
N ASP A 498 -0.87 -7.87 21.40
CA ASP A 498 -1.90 -6.86 21.13
C ASP A 498 -1.30 -5.45 21.10
N SER A 499 -0.59 -5.08 22.18
CA SER A 499 0.12 -3.80 22.24
C SER A 499 1.16 -3.65 21.12
N GLY A 500 1.87 -4.74 20.79
CA GLY A 500 2.91 -4.75 19.76
C GLY A 500 2.35 -4.53 18.35
N LEU A 501 1.21 -5.13 18.03
CA LEU A 501 0.51 -4.93 16.76
C LEU A 501 -0.12 -3.53 16.70
N ALA A 502 -0.78 -3.09 17.77
CA ALA A 502 -1.35 -1.76 17.87
C ALA A 502 -0.31 -0.65 17.66
N GLU A 503 0.90 -0.84 18.20
CA GLU A 503 2.03 0.09 18.04
C GLU A 503 2.46 0.26 16.58
N GLN A 504 2.37 -0.78 15.73
CA GLN A 504 2.77 -0.65 14.32
C GLN A 504 1.79 0.22 13.50
N GLY A 505 0.53 0.35 13.95
CA GLY A 505 -0.44 1.27 13.35
C GLY A 505 -0.18 2.75 13.69
N ARG A 506 0.71 3.02 14.66
CA ARG A 506 1.06 4.37 15.10
C ARG A 506 2.04 5.01 14.13
N CYS A 507 1.53 5.82 13.20
CA CYS A 507 2.29 6.42 12.11
C CYS A 507 2.87 7.79 12.49
N HIS A 508 4.20 7.90 12.53
CA HIS A 508 4.89 9.17 12.80
C HIS A 508 4.56 10.26 11.78
N SER A 509 4.43 9.90 10.50
CA SER A 509 4.09 10.86 9.45
C SER A 509 2.68 11.43 9.61
N ALA A 510 1.68 10.57 9.85
CA ALA A 510 0.33 11.05 10.13
C ALA A 510 0.25 11.92 11.39
N MET A 511 0.99 11.54 12.44
CA MET A 511 1.05 12.29 13.69
C MET A 511 1.74 13.65 13.50
N ALA A 512 2.85 13.69 12.75
CA ALA A 512 3.54 14.93 12.41
C ALA A 512 2.67 15.84 11.53
N ASP A 513 1.91 15.29 10.58
CA ASP A 513 0.95 16.05 9.77
C ASP A 513 -0.10 16.70 10.67
N ARG A 514 -0.68 15.92 11.60
CA ARG A 514 -1.69 16.43 12.55
C ARG A 514 -1.11 17.51 13.46
N ALA A 515 0.05 17.26 14.06
CA ALA A 515 0.74 18.24 14.89
C ALA A 515 1.09 19.52 14.12
N THR A 516 1.47 19.39 12.84
CA THR A 516 1.73 20.55 11.96
C THR A 516 0.45 21.36 11.73
N ILE A 517 -0.67 20.70 11.39
CA ILE A 517 -1.95 21.37 11.19
C ILE A 517 -2.41 22.08 12.47
N ASP A 518 -2.38 21.40 13.61
CA ASP A 518 -2.84 21.97 14.88
C ASP A 518 -1.93 23.12 15.35
N LEU A 519 -0.62 23.02 15.14
CA LEU A 519 0.32 24.10 15.44
C LEU A 519 0.07 25.32 14.57
N LEU A 520 -0.10 25.12 13.25
CA LEU A 520 -0.34 26.21 12.30
C LEU A 520 -1.69 26.90 12.56
N GLY A 521 -2.72 26.11 12.88
CA GLY A 521 -4.08 26.59 13.16
C GLY A 521 -4.19 27.45 14.42
N GLN A 522 -3.26 27.31 15.37
CA GLN A 522 -3.18 28.19 16.55
C GLN A 522 -2.68 29.61 16.22
N TYR A 523 -2.04 29.81 15.06
CA TYR A 523 -1.45 31.08 14.63
C TYR A 523 -1.93 31.51 13.24
N PRO A 524 -3.24 31.70 13.02
CA PRO A 524 -3.83 31.93 11.69
C PRO A 524 -3.37 33.24 11.02
N ASP A 525 -2.79 34.18 11.77
CA ASP A 525 -2.23 35.43 11.26
C ASP A 525 -0.81 35.27 10.65
N GLY A 526 -0.27 34.04 10.69
CA GLY A 526 1.07 33.69 10.25
C GLY A 526 2.18 34.25 11.12
N SER A 527 1.88 34.68 12.36
CA SER A 527 2.89 35.12 13.33
C SER A 527 3.91 34.04 13.66
N LEU A 528 3.54 32.76 13.52
CA LEU A 528 4.44 31.61 13.69
C LEU A 528 5.66 31.67 12.76
N TYR A 529 5.54 32.29 11.58
CA TYR A 529 6.68 32.50 10.67
C TYR A 529 7.80 33.32 11.33
N ASP A 530 7.44 34.39 12.03
CA ASP A 530 8.41 35.28 12.67
C ASP A 530 9.03 34.58 13.90
N VAL A 531 8.27 33.75 14.62
CA VAL A 531 8.78 32.91 15.72
C VAL A 531 9.75 31.86 15.20
N HIS A 532 9.39 31.12 14.14
CA HIS A 532 10.24 30.12 13.49
C HIS A 532 11.56 30.73 12.97
N ARG A 533 11.52 31.93 12.37
CA ARG A 533 12.72 32.60 11.84
C ARG A 533 13.60 33.26 12.90
N ASN A 534 13.01 33.90 13.90
CA ASN A 534 13.73 34.79 14.82
C ASN A 534 13.89 34.25 16.24
N ASN A 535 13.09 33.26 16.66
CA ASN A 535 13.10 32.70 18.02
C ASN A 535 12.94 31.18 18.01
N ARG A 536 13.98 30.48 17.52
CA ARG A 536 14.02 29.02 17.44
C ARG A 536 13.74 28.29 18.78
N PRO A 537 14.23 28.76 19.95
CA PRO A 537 13.87 28.15 21.23
C PRO A 537 12.36 28.17 21.49
N GLN A 538 11.71 29.32 21.32
CA GLN A 538 10.25 29.44 21.49
C GLN A 538 9.50 28.58 20.48
N PHE A 539 9.95 28.50 19.22
CA PHE A 539 9.33 27.62 18.23
C PHE A 539 9.36 26.16 18.67
N ARG A 540 10.48 25.67 19.21
CA ARG A 540 10.59 24.30 19.71
C ARG A 540 9.65 24.04 20.89
N GLU A 541 9.53 24.99 21.82
CA GLU A 541 8.57 24.88 22.94
C GLU A 541 7.12 24.77 22.46
N LEU A 542 6.76 25.48 21.38
CA LEU A 542 5.42 25.39 20.78
C LEU A 542 5.18 24.03 20.10
N VAL A 543 6.18 23.52 19.37
CA VAL A 543 6.12 22.18 18.78
C VAL A 543 5.97 21.12 19.88
N GLU A 544 6.77 21.22 20.95
CA GLU A 544 6.73 20.29 22.10
C GLU A 544 5.36 20.32 22.79
N GLY A 545 4.85 21.52 23.06
CA GLY A 545 3.52 21.69 23.64
C GLY A 545 2.41 21.09 22.78
N THR A 546 2.53 21.21 21.44
CA THR A 546 1.53 20.67 20.51
C THR A 546 1.60 19.14 20.43
N ILE A 547 2.80 18.57 20.31
CA ILE A 547 3.00 17.11 20.28
C ILE A 547 2.52 16.48 21.60
N ASN A 548 2.88 17.04 22.75
CA ASN A 548 2.44 16.55 24.06
C ASN A 548 0.92 16.65 24.27
N GLY A 549 0.24 17.55 23.56
CA GLY A 549 -1.22 17.64 23.57
C GLY A 549 -1.92 16.57 22.75
N LEU A 550 -1.24 16.02 21.73
CA LEU A 550 -1.79 15.02 20.79
C LEU A 550 -1.40 13.59 21.14
N VAL A 551 -0.16 13.40 21.58
CA VAL A 551 0.38 12.07 21.90
C VAL A 551 -0.05 11.69 23.31
N SER A 552 -1.02 10.76 23.38
CA SER A 552 -1.53 10.24 24.66
C SER A 552 -0.58 9.23 25.31
N ASP A 553 0.25 8.58 24.50
CA ASP A 553 1.23 7.57 24.90
C ASP A 553 2.60 7.97 24.32
N PRO A 554 3.46 8.67 25.08
CA PRO A 554 4.75 9.17 24.58
C PRO A 554 5.73 8.06 24.24
N ASP A 555 5.64 6.91 24.93
CA ASP A 555 6.55 5.76 24.70
C ASP A 555 6.25 5.07 23.36
N ALA A 556 5.10 5.37 22.77
CA ALA A 556 4.66 4.90 21.46
C ALA A 556 5.40 5.49 20.27
N TYR A 557 5.98 6.68 20.44
CA TYR A 557 6.57 7.45 19.37
C TYR A 557 7.98 7.84 19.75
N SER A 558 8.85 7.87 18.74
CA SER A 558 10.11 8.61 18.86
C SER A 558 9.77 10.10 18.84
N VAL A 559 9.71 10.71 20.03
CA VAL A 559 9.38 12.12 20.20
C VAL A 559 10.39 13.00 19.43
N GLU A 560 11.66 12.62 19.41
CA GLU A 560 12.71 13.32 18.64
C GLU A 560 12.44 13.29 17.12
N ASP A 561 11.99 12.16 16.58
CA ASP A 561 11.64 12.05 15.16
C ASP A 561 10.38 12.86 14.85
N LEU A 562 9.36 12.82 15.71
CA LEU A 562 8.17 13.66 15.56
C LEU A 562 8.52 15.15 15.53
N HIS A 563 9.37 15.60 16.45
CA HIS A 563 9.88 16.98 16.45
C HIS A 563 10.58 17.34 15.14
N SER A 564 11.44 16.44 14.65
CA SER A 564 12.21 16.64 13.43
C SER A 564 11.31 16.69 12.21
N HIS A 565 10.31 15.80 12.11
CA HIS A 565 9.33 15.79 11.02
C HIS A 565 8.47 17.05 11.02
N VAL A 566 7.99 17.51 12.19
CA VAL A 566 7.22 18.75 12.28
C VAL A 566 8.07 19.96 11.89
N ASP A 567 9.31 20.09 12.38
CA ASP A 567 10.21 21.20 12.00
C ASP A 567 10.50 21.21 10.49
N GLN A 568 10.77 20.05 9.89
CA GLN A 568 10.98 19.93 8.45
C GLN A 568 9.74 20.33 7.65
N ARG A 569 8.57 19.84 8.05
CA ARG A 569 7.30 20.14 7.37
C ARG A 569 6.96 21.62 7.48
N VAL A 570 7.10 22.23 8.66
CA VAL A 570 6.93 23.69 8.83
C VAL A 570 7.94 24.46 7.99
N GLN A 571 9.21 24.02 7.93
CA GLN A 571 10.22 24.69 7.11
C GLN A 571 9.87 24.68 5.62
N LEU A 572 9.31 23.57 5.10
CA LEU A 572 8.84 23.47 3.71
C LEU A 572 7.66 24.43 3.46
N LEU A 573 6.67 24.43 4.34
CA LEU A 573 5.50 25.31 4.23
C LEU A 573 5.87 26.80 4.38
N PHE A 574 6.91 27.12 5.14
CA PHE A 574 7.36 28.48 5.45
C PHE A 574 8.46 28.99 4.51
N GLU A 575 8.44 28.58 3.24
CA GLU A 575 9.36 29.09 2.21
C GLU A 575 9.31 30.63 2.15
N THR A 576 8.09 31.20 2.20
CA THR A 576 7.87 32.65 2.27
C THR A 576 6.88 33.02 3.38
N ARG A 577 6.93 34.28 3.83
CA ARG A 577 5.96 34.80 4.81
C ARG A 577 4.53 34.79 4.29
N GLU A 578 4.36 34.94 2.98
CA GLU A 578 3.06 34.88 2.32
C GLU A 578 2.46 33.47 2.39
N LEU A 579 3.26 32.45 2.02
CA LEU A 579 2.87 31.05 2.11
C LEU A 579 2.56 30.63 3.55
N ALA A 580 3.40 31.03 4.51
CA ALA A 580 3.17 30.73 5.92
C ALA A 580 1.81 31.26 6.42
N ARG A 581 1.44 32.48 6.03
CA ARG A 581 0.11 33.05 6.35
C ARG A 581 -1.02 32.26 5.70
N PHE A 582 -0.86 31.88 4.44
CA PHE A 582 -1.86 31.11 3.71
C PHE A 582 -2.08 29.72 4.35
N TYR A 583 -1.01 28.96 4.61
CA TYR A 583 -1.11 27.65 5.26
C TYR A 583 -1.64 27.73 6.68
N SER A 584 -1.18 28.69 7.50
CA SER A 584 -1.71 28.89 8.85
C SER A 584 -3.21 29.20 8.85
N TYR A 585 -3.67 29.98 7.87
CA TYR A 585 -5.09 30.27 7.71
C TYR A 585 -5.90 29.02 7.36
N ILE A 586 -5.46 28.24 6.37
CA ILE A 586 -6.16 27.00 5.98
C ILE A 586 -6.14 25.98 7.13
N ALA A 587 -5.03 25.87 7.85
CA ALA A 587 -4.90 24.96 8.98
C ALA A 587 -5.93 25.27 10.09
N ALA A 588 -6.22 26.57 10.32
CA ALA A 588 -7.25 26.99 11.26
C ALA A 588 -8.68 26.63 10.82
N GLU A 589 -8.91 26.50 9.50
CA GLU A 589 -10.19 26.07 8.94
C GLU A 589 -10.32 24.53 8.90
N TYR A 590 -9.19 23.81 8.95
CA TYR A 590 -9.15 22.34 8.80
C TYR A 590 -10.04 21.61 9.81
N SER A 591 -9.93 21.95 11.11
CA SER A 591 -10.73 21.30 12.16
C SER A 591 -12.23 21.58 12.04
N ALA A 592 -12.62 22.74 11.48
CA ALA A 592 -14.02 23.05 11.22
C ALA A 592 -14.57 22.16 10.10
N VAL A 593 -13.82 22.03 9.00
CA VAL A 593 -14.16 21.14 7.88
C VAL A 593 -14.24 19.68 8.34
N GLU A 594 -13.28 19.23 9.14
CA GLU A 594 -13.27 17.88 9.73
C GLU A 594 -14.53 17.61 10.56
N SER A 595 -14.94 18.56 11.41
CA SER A 595 -16.13 18.42 12.24
C SER A 595 -17.42 18.37 11.43
N GLU A 596 -17.52 19.13 10.33
CA GLU A 596 -18.71 19.13 9.48
C GLU A 596 -18.82 17.84 8.65
N LEU A 597 -17.68 17.34 8.16
CA LEU A 597 -17.61 16.12 7.36
C LEU A 597 -17.78 14.85 8.18
N GLY A 598 -17.38 14.85 9.46
CA GLY A 598 -17.35 13.64 10.27
C GLY A 598 -16.38 12.60 9.71
N ARG A 599 -15.29 13.03 9.09
CA ARG A 599 -14.19 12.19 8.53
C ARG A 599 -12.94 13.06 8.30
N THR A 600 -11.81 12.43 7.99
CA THR A 600 -10.56 13.16 7.74
C THR A 600 -10.66 13.99 6.45
N PRO A 601 -10.44 15.34 6.48
CA PRO A 601 -10.49 16.18 5.29
C PRO A 601 -9.39 15.86 4.27
N ARG A 602 -9.78 15.84 2.99
CA ARG A 602 -8.94 15.61 1.81
C ARG A 602 -8.86 16.88 0.94
N PRO A 603 -7.94 16.96 -0.04
CA PRO A 603 -7.83 18.15 -0.90
C PRO A 603 -9.14 18.60 -1.58
N PRO A 604 -10.04 17.71 -2.08
CA PRO A 604 -11.37 18.08 -2.59
C PRO A 604 -12.20 18.88 -1.59
N ASP A 605 -12.17 18.49 -0.32
CA ASP A 605 -12.96 19.12 0.73
C ASP A 605 -12.49 20.54 1.02
N LEU A 606 -11.18 20.72 1.16
CA LEU A 606 -10.58 22.03 1.42
C LEU A 606 -10.76 22.96 0.22
N ALA A 607 -10.63 22.46 -1.01
CA ALA A 607 -10.87 23.26 -2.21
C ALA A 607 -12.31 23.77 -2.27
N LEU A 608 -13.29 22.91 -2.00
CA LEU A 608 -14.70 23.26 -2.00
C LEU A 608 -15.07 24.20 -0.83
N HIS A 609 -14.44 24.03 0.33
CA HIS A 609 -14.55 24.96 1.45
C HIS A 609 -14.05 26.36 1.05
N LEU A 610 -12.82 26.44 0.53
CA LEU A 610 -12.18 27.71 0.17
C LEU A 610 -12.89 28.45 -0.98
N ASP A 611 -13.44 27.73 -1.96
CA ASP A 611 -14.25 28.32 -3.05
C ASP A 611 -15.48 29.08 -2.52
N ARG A 612 -16.05 28.61 -1.40
CA ARG A 612 -17.23 29.21 -0.75
C ARG A 612 -16.85 30.19 0.37
N HIS A 613 -15.59 30.18 0.79
CA HIS A 613 -15.13 30.88 1.97
C HIS A 613 -15.02 32.39 1.76
N VAL A 614 -15.32 33.15 2.80
CA VAL A 614 -15.16 34.60 2.80
C VAL A 614 -13.85 34.96 3.51
N PHE A 615 -12.80 35.15 2.72
CA PHE A 615 -11.50 35.60 3.20
C PHE A 615 -11.60 37.02 3.80
N ARG A 616 -11.36 37.12 5.11
CA ARG A 616 -11.34 38.41 5.82
C ARG A 616 -10.05 39.19 5.60
N ASP A 617 -8.94 38.49 5.37
CA ASP A 617 -7.64 39.07 5.06
C ASP A 617 -7.47 39.20 3.52
N PRO A 618 -7.34 40.42 2.97
CA PRO A 618 -7.14 40.62 1.54
C PRO A 618 -5.86 39.99 0.99
N SER A 619 -4.84 39.82 1.82
CA SER A 619 -3.57 39.21 1.39
C SER A 619 -3.70 37.71 1.20
N ILE A 620 -4.38 37.01 2.11
CA ILE A 620 -4.70 35.57 1.98
C ILE A 620 -5.58 35.35 0.76
N ARG A 621 -6.59 36.22 0.57
CA ARG A 621 -7.44 36.19 -0.62
C ARG A 621 -6.63 36.30 -1.92
N ALA A 622 -5.68 37.23 -1.98
CA ALA A 622 -4.85 37.41 -3.17
C ALA A 622 -3.95 36.19 -3.43
N THR A 623 -3.45 35.54 -2.37
CA THR A 623 -2.68 34.29 -2.48
C THR A 623 -3.55 33.13 -2.98
N TYR A 624 -4.76 32.98 -2.43
CA TYR A 624 -5.75 32.01 -2.91
C TYR A 624 -6.06 32.24 -4.40
N GLU A 625 -6.43 33.46 -4.78
CA GLU A 625 -6.77 33.81 -6.16
C GLU A 625 -5.60 33.52 -7.12
N ARG A 626 -4.35 33.70 -6.67
CA ARG A 626 -3.15 33.35 -7.47
C ARG A 626 -2.98 31.84 -7.66
N PHE A 627 -3.25 31.02 -6.64
CA PHE A 627 -3.14 29.56 -6.77
C PHE A 627 -4.33 28.93 -7.48
N ALA A 628 -5.49 29.54 -7.35
CA ALA A 628 -6.73 29.16 -8.03
C ALA A 628 -6.76 29.56 -9.50
N SER A 629 -5.90 30.48 -9.95
CA SER A 629 -5.88 30.95 -11.34
C SER A 629 -4.76 30.33 -12.17
N ASP A 630 -5.09 29.89 -13.39
CA ASP A 630 -4.15 29.40 -14.40
C ASP A 630 -3.27 30.52 -15.01
N SER A 631 -3.29 31.72 -14.44
CA SER A 631 -2.66 32.92 -15.02
C SER A 631 -1.16 33.08 -14.66
N GLY A 632 -0.56 32.07 -14.03
CA GLY A 632 0.87 32.01 -13.77
C GLY A 632 1.68 31.55 -14.98
N ARG A 633 3.01 31.56 -14.91
CA ARG A 633 3.93 31.04 -15.96
C ARG A 633 3.82 29.51 -16.19
N ARG A 634 2.83 28.85 -15.58
CA ARG A 634 2.57 27.41 -15.59
C ARG A 634 1.14 27.22 -16.08
N ASP A 635 0.92 26.26 -16.96
CA ASP A 635 -0.37 26.02 -17.64
C ASP A 635 -1.42 25.34 -16.72
N ILE A 636 -1.19 25.22 -15.41
CA ILE A 636 -2.03 24.48 -14.45
C ILE A 636 -2.11 25.23 -13.10
N ALA A 637 -3.30 25.33 -12.51
CA ALA A 637 -3.52 25.82 -11.14
C ALA A 637 -2.72 25.04 -10.09
N GLU A 638 -2.06 25.74 -9.17
CA GLU A 638 -1.24 25.12 -8.12
C GLU A 638 -2.04 24.74 -6.87
N LEU A 639 -3.31 25.16 -6.77
CA LEU A 639 -4.07 25.03 -5.52
C LEU A 639 -4.16 23.57 -5.02
N GLY A 640 -4.36 22.60 -5.91
CA GLY A 640 -4.43 21.18 -5.51
C GLY A 640 -3.16 20.69 -4.82
N GLU A 641 -1.99 20.94 -5.41
CA GLU A 641 -0.69 20.60 -4.83
C GLU A 641 -0.49 21.28 -3.47
N ARG A 642 -0.89 22.56 -3.36
CA ARG A 642 -0.79 23.32 -2.09
C ARG A 642 -1.68 22.76 -1.00
N LEU A 643 -2.90 22.33 -1.34
CA LEU A 643 -3.80 21.73 -0.36
C LEU A 643 -3.32 20.34 0.06
N GLU A 644 -2.75 19.57 -0.86
CA GLU A 644 -2.14 18.28 -0.56
C GLU A 644 -1.02 18.44 0.49
N GLU A 645 -0.11 19.42 0.34
CA GLU A 645 0.96 19.71 1.31
C GLU A 645 0.47 19.96 2.77
N LEU A 646 -0.77 20.40 2.97
CA LEU A 646 -1.35 20.71 4.30
C LEU A 646 -2.34 19.64 4.81
N THR A 647 -2.62 18.59 4.04
CA THR A 647 -3.53 17.50 4.48
C THR A 647 -2.76 16.35 5.13
N VAL A 648 -3.44 15.59 5.99
CA VAL A 648 -2.93 14.31 6.52
C VAL A 648 -2.81 13.33 5.37
N GLN A 649 -1.57 12.93 5.05
CA GLN A 649 -1.30 12.06 3.91
C GLN A 649 -1.70 10.61 4.17
N CYS A 650 -1.30 10.09 5.33
CA CYS A 650 -1.57 8.72 5.74
C CYS A 650 -2.90 8.60 6.51
N VAL A 651 -4.00 8.48 5.76
CA VAL A 651 -5.34 8.21 6.32
C VAL A 651 -5.50 6.72 6.64
N THR A 652 -5.28 5.86 5.65
CA THR A 652 -5.40 4.39 5.77
C THR A 652 -4.09 3.76 6.20
N ALA A 653 -3.05 3.80 5.36
CA ALA A 653 -1.70 3.32 5.66
C ALA A 653 -0.65 3.98 4.73
N CYS A 654 0.62 3.96 5.14
CA CYS A 654 1.76 4.44 4.37
C CYS A 654 3.02 3.61 4.68
N PRO A 655 4.14 3.81 3.94
CA PRO A 655 5.39 3.08 4.17
C PRO A 655 6.00 3.24 5.56
N ASP A 656 5.66 4.32 6.28
CA ASP A 656 6.15 4.54 7.65
C ASP A 656 5.41 3.72 8.71
N CYS A 657 4.30 3.06 8.36
CA CYS A 657 3.52 2.24 9.28
C CYS A 657 3.30 0.82 8.76
N LEU A 658 2.24 0.61 7.98
CA LEU A 658 1.82 -0.73 7.56
C LEU A 658 2.17 -1.07 6.12
N LYS A 659 2.44 -0.11 5.24
CA LYS A 659 2.67 -0.42 3.82
C LYS A 659 4.07 -1.00 3.62
N THR A 660 4.14 -2.22 3.11
CA THR A 660 5.38 -2.88 2.69
C THR A 660 5.58 -2.75 1.18
N ASP A 661 6.75 -3.15 0.68
CA ASP A 661 7.03 -3.14 -0.76
C ASP A 661 6.08 -4.08 -1.52
N GLY A 662 5.65 -3.67 -2.72
CA GLY A 662 4.64 -4.39 -3.51
C GLY A 662 5.01 -5.84 -3.86
N ASP A 663 6.30 -6.14 -3.95
CA ASP A 663 6.81 -7.48 -4.30
C ASP A 663 6.57 -8.53 -3.20
N VAL A 664 6.27 -8.09 -1.97
CA VAL A 664 6.14 -8.93 -0.77
C VAL A 664 4.67 -9.18 -0.38
N CYS A 665 3.73 -8.38 -0.90
CA CYS A 665 2.33 -8.40 -0.47
C CYS A 665 1.37 -8.83 -1.60
N VAL A 666 0.43 -9.72 -1.25
CA VAL A 666 -0.53 -10.38 -2.15
C VAL A 666 -1.32 -9.39 -3.02
N ARG A 667 -1.67 -8.21 -2.49
CA ARG A 667 -2.40 -7.17 -3.24
C ARG A 667 -1.49 -6.15 -3.92
N GLY A 668 -0.30 -6.59 -4.36
CA GLY A 668 0.91 -5.85 -4.79
C GLY A 668 0.81 -4.55 -5.62
N ALA A 669 -0.37 -4.14 -6.09
CA ALA A 669 -0.56 -2.91 -6.87
C ALA A 669 -1.79 -2.13 -6.39
N SER A 670 -1.62 -0.83 -6.06
CA SER A 670 -2.60 0.26 -5.80
C SER A 670 -3.86 0.02 -4.93
N GLN A 671 -4.32 -1.21 -4.76
CA GLN A 671 -5.42 -1.64 -3.92
C GLN A 671 -5.01 -1.87 -2.47
N GLN A 672 -3.72 -2.13 -2.18
CA GLN A 672 -3.23 -2.30 -0.80
C GLN A 672 -3.63 -1.13 0.11
N GLU A 673 -3.60 0.10 -0.43
CA GLU A 673 -3.95 1.30 0.33
C GLU A 673 -5.43 1.35 0.74
N ALA A 674 -6.29 0.68 -0.02
CA ALA A 674 -7.71 0.58 0.29
C ALA A 674 -7.98 -0.41 1.43
N THR A 675 -7.15 -1.46 1.56
CA THR A 675 -7.43 -2.62 2.42
C THR A 675 -6.51 -2.70 3.64
N LEU A 676 -5.71 -1.67 3.88
CA LEU A 676 -4.97 -1.46 5.12
C LEU A 676 -5.62 -0.33 5.91
N ASN A 677 -5.73 -0.44 7.22
CA ASN A 677 -6.25 0.64 8.06
C ASN A 677 -5.54 0.69 9.41
N ARG A 678 -4.56 1.59 9.50
CA ARG A 678 -3.72 1.76 10.68
C ARG A 678 -4.51 2.19 11.92
N ARG A 679 -5.53 3.04 11.74
CA ARG A 679 -6.29 3.61 12.87
C ARG A 679 -7.25 2.57 13.43
N LEU A 680 -7.93 1.83 12.55
CA LEU A 680 -8.76 0.70 12.94
C LEU A 680 -7.93 -0.39 13.64
N LEU A 681 -6.77 -0.76 13.08
CA LEU A 681 -5.84 -1.68 13.73
C LEU A 681 -5.45 -1.21 15.13
N THR A 682 -4.99 0.04 15.27
CA THR A 682 -4.59 0.57 16.57
C THR A 682 -5.74 0.57 17.56
N GLU A 683 -6.94 1.02 17.21
CA GLU A 683 -8.07 1.06 18.15
C GLU A 683 -8.54 -0.35 18.57
N VAL A 684 -8.58 -1.31 17.64
CA VAL A 684 -8.99 -2.70 17.92
C VAL A 684 -8.00 -3.39 18.86
N PHE A 685 -6.70 -3.32 18.56
CA PHE A 685 -5.68 -4.01 19.35
C PHE A 685 -5.22 -3.25 20.60
N SER A 686 -5.48 -1.95 20.72
CA SER A 686 -5.13 -1.20 21.94
C SER A 686 -6.04 -1.53 23.11
N GLY A 687 -7.23 -2.09 22.87
CA GLY A 687 -8.20 -2.46 23.89
C GLY A 687 -8.55 -1.30 24.83
N ARG A 688 -9.53 -0.47 24.45
CA ARG A 688 -10.08 0.54 25.38
C ARG A 688 -10.62 -0.07 26.68
#